data_AF-A0A963GB12-F1
#
_entry.id   AF-A0A963GB12-F1
#
_cell.length_a   1.000
_cell.length_b   1.000
_cell.length_c   1.000
_cell.angle_alpha   90.00
_cell.angle_beta   90.00
_cell.angle_gamma   90.00
#
_symmetry.space_group_name_H-M   'P 1'
#
loop_
_entity.id
_entity.type
_entity.pdbx_description
1 polymer ?
#
loop_
_entity_poly.entity_id
_entity_poly.type
_entity_poly.pdbx_seq_one_letter_code
_entity_poly.pdbx_strand_id
1 'polypeptide(L)'
;MRSRLAGLGLVSLVALVLGACGGGGGGSSGPVQGSSVADQLAAAAAVQSNDTAVNSSTAFTALQDAGVPAVVINSPPKINFTVFSDGEVKTDLTAANLRFAIAKLVPGTGGEPDDWVNYIYRTETASAGVGPGGNPAMASALQANTESAAADRLEFHQEGYYTYTFAADITDPAQTQGVVFEPGRTHRVAIQLSYSNAAGETVLVNPYFDFTIDGNGNSVAVTDPNLTRKMADVSSCNSCHEKLALHGGGRVDVQFCVMCHNPGTTDANSGNVLTLATMVHKIHAGRLLHTKLEEGEGGEEFIIWGFRDSEHNFSEVGFPQDLRNCTKCHSGDNPATPQGDNWKTAVSKRACLTCHANKAGSDWEASHMVFAGTLVGAGAAATDLTNQQCKDCHRVGSALAPERVHFNQNEEHAARYKMNIEDIQVLQVPTAALEGQVQVKYFLSDPTNGDAAYQLESDSQRFGSLRIHVAYQNLVGQPTAVTEFTAYNNGGSNARVNAIDGTNDGSNHYTAVIKLPANTDTGVAAGTARVVTIGQVVEHLLEVKSATDPRPEVVPTETVNVVVQNTFQDFALTGTLNPRRTVVATEKCNQCHGALGTTSGSNTLANAFHSGARNIVEACVMCHDVNRSSSTVMTNGLAMQESYQLKRMIHGIHGSSRRTHPFTHGNPVQGAFGKDGSLPLGGIFLNDYAVRGFAPTLFNAGAAVAAGSSFATVEEMINEAATAAGYTGSPVEIENYAAEVAWPGVGINCNVCHVDNSYKNDLGPLGAVVSERPTGSDPRGYQVISPKAASCTACHDNSTVIAHVTSFGGATFGDKTQQEYLQSPRETCADCHSSGGFKGVDIVHGQE
;
A
#
# COMPACT_ATOMS: atom_id res chain seq x y z
N MET A 1 -12.09 42.56 -50.83
CA MET A 1 -12.98 43.72 -51.04
C MET A 1 -13.86 43.89 -49.80
N ARG A 2 -13.98 45.15 -49.32
CA ARG A 2 -15.04 45.80 -48.50
C ARG A 2 -16.32 44.94 -48.27
N SER A 3 -17.06 44.89 -47.15
CA SER A 3 -17.26 45.77 -45.99
C SER A 3 -18.35 45.15 -45.06
N ARG A 4 -18.22 45.30 -43.71
CA ARG A 4 -19.24 45.79 -42.71
C ARG A 4 -20.59 45.02 -42.52
N LEU A 5 -21.28 44.88 -41.38
CA LEU A 5 -21.37 45.41 -39.99
C LEU A 5 -22.27 44.37 -39.21
N ALA A 6 -21.95 43.85 -38.01
CA ALA A 6 -22.21 44.33 -36.63
C ALA A 6 -23.55 43.91 -35.95
N GLY A 7 -23.45 43.34 -34.72
CA GLY A 7 -24.48 43.20 -33.68
C GLY A 7 -24.32 41.93 -32.79
N LEU A 8 -23.46 41.93 -31.74
CA LEU A 8 -23.72 42.13 -30.28
C LEU A 8 -24.51 40.98 -29.61
N GLY A 9 -24.12 40.32 -28.50
CA GLY A 9 -23.01 40.37 -27.51
C GLY A 9 -23.07 39.05 -26.67
N LEU A 10 -22.28 38.71 -25.65
CA LEU A 10 -21.32 39.37 -24.76
C LEU A 10 -20.52 38.22 -24.08
N VAL A 11 -19.18 38.19 -24.19
CA VAL A 11 -18.30 37.27 -23.41
C VAL A 11 -17.05 38.04 -23.00
N SER A 12 -16.71 38.03 -21.71
CA SER A 12 -15.45 38.60 -21.19
C SER A 12 -14.37 37.53 -21.14
N LEU A 13 -13.25 37.80 -21.83
CA LEU A 13 -12.05 36.97 -21.89
C LEU A 13 -10.92 37.66 -21.09
N VAL A 14 -10.19 36.88 -20.28
CA VAL A 14 -8.93 37.26 -19.62
C VAL A 14 -7.78 37.13 -20.62
N ALA A 15 -6.91 38.15 -20.70
CA ALA A 15 -5.73 38.14 -21.57
C ALA A 15 -4.44 38.37 -20.78
N LEU A 16 -3.46 37.50 -21.02
CA LEU A 16 -2.04 37.68 -20.71
C LEU A 16 -1.46 38.89 -21.47
N VAL A 17 -0.53 39.60 -20.83
CA VAL A 17 0.47 40.44 -21.54
C VAL A 17 1.85 40.18 -20.94
N LEU A 18 2.77 39.74 -21.80
CA LEU A 18 4.22 39.83 -21.63
C LEU A 18 4.68 41.21 -22.09
N GLY A 19 5.58 41.82 -21.31
CA GLY A 19 6.32 43.01 -21.70
C GLY A 19 7.61 43.14 -20.90
N ALA A 20 8.75 43.02 -21.58
CA ALA A 20 10.07 43.36 -21.06
C ALA A 20 10.56 44.67 -21.70
N CYS A 21 11.00 45.63 -20.88
CA CYS A 21 12.11 46.55 -21.13
C CYS A 21 12.38 47.36 -19.85
N GLY A 22 13.66 47.62 -19.57
CA GLY A 22 14.16 48.14 -18.30
C GLY A 22 13.86 49.62 -18.01
N GLY A 23 14.06 49.97 -16.75
CA GLY A 23 14.04 51.34 -16.25
C GLY A 23 14.29 51.35 -14.75
N GLY A 24 15.54 51.58 -14.35
CA GLY A 24 16.00 51.51 -12.96
C GLY A 24 15.32 52.52 -12.03
N GLY A 25 15.11 52.06 -10.79
CA GLY A 25 14.81 52.86 -9.62
C GLY A 25 15.36 52.11 -8.41
N GLY A 26 16.63 52.37 -8.08
CA GLY A 26 17.26 51.84 -6.88
C GLY A 26 16.57 52.39 -5.63
N GLY A 27 15.72 51.58 -5.02
CA GLY A 27 15.41 51.65 -3.60
C GLY A 27 16.25 50.57 -2.93
N SER A 28 17.45 50.91 -2.51
CA SER A 28 18.17 50.12 -1.52
C SER A 28 17.30 50.03 -0.27
N SER A 29 16.63 48.90 -0.05
CA SER A 29 16.36 48.46 1.31
C SER A 29 17.72 48.16 1.92
N GLY A 30 18.31 49.19 2.54
CA GLY A 30 19.45 49.01 3.42
C GLY A 30 19.13 47.96 4.49
N PRO A 31 20.14 47.42 5.16
CA PRO A 31 19.93 46.49 6.26
C PRO A 31 18.98 47.13 7.27
N VAL A 32 17.93 46.43 7.66
CA VAL A 32 17.17 46.80 8.85
C VAL A 32 18.17 46.71 10.01
N GLN A 33 18.62 47.86 10.51
CA GLN A 33 19.40 47.89 11.72
C GLN A 33 18.49 47.47 12.89
N GLY A 34 18.78 46.34 13.51
CA GLY A 34 18.56 46.13 14.95
C GLY A 34 17.38 45.28 15.41
N SER A 35 16.76 44.40 14.61
CA SER A 35 15.81 43.42 15.16
C SER A 35 16.54 42.40 16.02
N SER A 36 16.12 42.24 17.28
CA SER A 36 16.72 41.26 18.19
C SER A 36 16.48 39.83 17.69
N VAL A 37 17.23 38.84 18.21
CA VAL A 37 16.98 37.41 17.92
C VAL A 37 15.53 37.06 18.25
N ALA A 38 15.02 37.57 19.38
CA ALA A 38 13.63 37.37 19.81
C ALA A 38 12.61 37.87 18.78
N ASP A 39 12.79 39.07 18.23
CA ASP A 39 11.87 39.64 17.24
C ASP A 39 11.87 38.81 15.94
N GLN A 40 13.04 38.31 15.53
CA GLN A 40 13.17 37.49 14.32
C GLN A 40 12.52 36.12 14.50
N LEU A 41 12.71 35.47 15.65
CA LEU A 41 12.08 34.17 15.95
C LEU A 41 10.57 34.30 16.12
N ALA A 42 10.07 35.35 16.78
CA ALA A 42 8.64 35.61 16.90
C ALA A 42 8.00 35.85 15.52
N ALA A 43 8.65 36.63 14.65
CA ALA A 43 8.19 36.84 13.28
C ALA A 43 8.19 35.53 12.46
N ALA A 44 9.19 34.67 12.65
CA ALA A 44 9.25 33.36 12.00
C ALA A 44 8.17 32.40 12.51
N ALA A 45 7.87 32.39 13.81
CA ALA A 45 6.83 31.55 14.41
C ALA A 45 5.43 31.91 13.92
N ALA A 46 5.17 33.20 13.67
CA ALA A 46 3.88 33.69 13.15
C ALA A 46 3.57 33.21 11.72
N VAL A 47 4.56 32.68 10.98
CA VAL A 47 4.36 32.12 9.65
C VAL A 47 3.90 30.67 9.77
N GLN A 48 2.65 30.39 9.40
CA GLN A 48 2.03 29.07 9.57
C GLN A 48 2.82 27.91 8.92
N SER A 49 3.49 28.14 7.78
CA SER A 49 4.31 27.11 7.12
C SER A 49 5.59 26.76 7.88
N ASN A 50 5.96 27.55 8.89
CA ASN A 50 7.10 27.30 9.76
C ASN A 50 6.70 26.53 11.02
N ASP A 51 5.40 26.28 11.25
CA ASP A 51 4.95 25.47 12.38
C ASP A 51 5.66 24.11 12.37
N THR A 52 6.19 23.70 13.51
CA THR A 52 7.05 22.50 13.60
C THR A 52 6.25 21.22 13.32
N ALA A 53 4.92 21.22 13.49
CA ALA A 53 4.06 20.12 13.08
C ALA A 53 3.93 19.99 11.55
N VAL A 54 4.14 21.08 10.81
CA VAL A 54 4.03 21.16 9.34
C VAL A 54 5.39 21.01 8.68
N ASN A 55 6.38 21.75 9.16
CA ASN A 55 7.77 21.69 8.70
C ASN A 55 8.71 21.67 9.90
N SER A 56 9.09 20.47 10.31
CA SER A 56 9.84 20.25 11.54
C SER A 56 11.18 20.98 11.55
N SER A 57 11.87 21.09 10.41
CA SER A 57 13.26 21.57 10.38
C SER A 57 13.42 23.07 10.13
N THR A 58 12.39 23.80 9.68
CA THR A 58 12.51 25.24 9.37
C THR A 58 12.97 26.08 10.56
N ALA A 59 12.63 25.66 11.78
CA ALA A 59 13.05 26.33 13.01
C ALA A 59 14.57 26.43 13.17
N PHE A 60 15.34 25.44 12.69
CA PHE A 60 16.80 25.52 12.69
C PHE A 60 17.33 26.60 11.75
N THR A 61 16.75 26.71 10.55
CA THR A 61 17.14 27.74 9.58
C THR A 61 16.82 29.13 10.11
N ALA A 62 15.62 29.33 10.66
CA ALA A 62 15.22 30.62 11.26
C ALA A 62 16.17 31.05 12.39
N LEU A 63 16.63 30.11 13.20
CA LEU A 63 17.59 30.37 14.28
C LEU A 63 18.98 30.77 13.74
N GLN A 64 19.47 30.03 12.74
CA GLN A 64 20.75 30.31 12.09
C GLN A 64 20.72 31.68 11.38
N ASP A 65 19.63 32.02 10.71
CA ASP A 65 19.44 33.31 10.03
C ASP A 65 19.35 34.48 11.03
N ALA A 66 18.82 34.24 12.23
CA ALA A 66 18.83 35.20 13.34
C ALA A 66 20.24 35.42 13.95
N GLY A 67 21.26 34.71 13.48
CA GLY A 67 22.65 34.87 13.90
C GLY A 67 23.08 33.95 15.05
N VAL A 68 22.26 32.98 15.44
CA VAL A 68 22.59 31.99 16.46
C VAL A 68 23.00 30.68 15.75
N PRO A 69 24.25 30.22 15.88
CA PRO A 69 24.66 28.98 15.21
C PRO A 69 23.88 27.78 15.76
N ALA A 70 23.25 27.00 14.89
CA ALA A 70 22.45 25.84 15.31
C ALA A 70 23.29 24.76 16.03
N VAL A 71 24.57 24.62 15.71
CA VAL A 71 25.50 23.72 16.40
C VAL A 71 26.82 24.44 16.67
N VAL A 72 27.39 24.22 17.85
CA VAL A 72 28.75 24.66 18.21
C VAL A 72 29.55 23.47 18.70
N ILE A 73 30.65 23.14 18.02
CA ILE A 73 31.57 22.08 18.42
C ILE A 73 32.64 22.69 19.32
N ASN A 74 32.45 22.56 20.64
CA ASN A 74 33.38 23.05 21.67
C ASN A 74 33.55 22.05 22.82
N SER A 75 33.61 20.75 22.49
CA SER A 75 34.00 19.63 23.37
C SER A 75 33.48 19.71 24.83
N PRO A 76 32.21 19.34 25.10
CA PRO A 76 31.28 18.64 24.21
C PRO A 76 30.47 19.58 23.28
N PRO A 77 29.88 19.05 22.18
CA PRO A 77 29.03 19.82 21.28
C PRO A 77 27.80 20.42 21.97
N LYS A 78 27.35 21.58 21.45
CA LYS A 78 26.10 22.24 21.83
C LYS A 78 25.17 22.38 20.63
N ILE A 79 23.87 22.21 20.85
CA ILE A 79 22.82 22.44 19.87
C ILE A 79 21.96 23.61 20.33
N ASN A 80 21.82 24.61 19.49
CA ASN A 80 20.82 25.66 19.65
C ASN A 80 19.61 25.32 18.76
N PHE A 81 18.42 25.33 19.33
CA PHE A 81 17.19 25.03 18.58
C PHE A 81 16.00 25.82 19.11
N THR A 82 15.00 26.03 18.26
CA THR A 82 13.70 26.58 18.64
C THR A 82 12.58 25.67 18.12
N VAL A 83 11.38 25.84 18.63
CA VAL A 83 10.18 25.10 18.22
C VAL A 83 9.05 26.10 18.07
N PHE A 84 8.38 26.04 16.93
CA PHE A 84 7.23 26.89 16.61
C PHE A 84 5.95 26.06 16.66
N SER A 85 4.94 26.56 17.36
CA SER A 85 3.63 25.90 17.53
C SER A 85 2.55 26.97 17.57
N ASP A 86 1.54 26.83 16.72
CA ASP A 86 0.31 27.65 16.76
C ASP A 86 0.59 29.15 16.65
N GLY A 87 1.61 29.54 15.88
CA GLY A 87 2.00 30.94 15.66
C GLY A 87 3.00 31.49 16.67
N GLU A 88 3.41 30.70 17.66
CA GLU A 88 4.23 31.15 18.79
C GLU A 88 5.49 30.30 18.98
N VAL A 89 6.49 30.85 19.69
CA VAL A 89 7.66 30.11 20.13
C VAL A 89 7.30 29.25 21.35
N LYS A 90 7.64 27.97 21.31
CA LYS A 90 7.39 27.02 22.39
C LYS A 90 8.41 27.18 23.52
N THR A 91 7.98 27.65 24.69
CA THR A 91 8.88 28.05 25.82
C THR A 91 8.84 27.12 27.04
N ASP A 92 8.03 26.06 27.00
CA ASP A 92 7.77 25.13 28.10
C ASP A 92 8.38 23.73 27.88
N LEU A 93 9.37 23.59 26.98
CA LEU A 93 10.02 22.31 26.75
C LEU A 93 10.88 21.90 27.93
N THR A 94 10.86 20.61 28.24
CA THR A 94 11.66 19.97 29.27
C THR A 94 12.53 18.87 28.67
N ALA A 95 13.49 18.36 29.45
CA ALA A 95 14.31 17.22 29.03
C ALA A 95 13.49 15.97 28.65
N ALA A 96 12.29 15.78 29.21
CA ALA A 96 11.42 14.65 28.86
C ALA A 96 10.90 14.70 27.42
N ASN A 97 10.88 15.90 26.81
CA ASN A 97 10.40 16.13 25.46
C ASN A 97 11.42 15.75 24.37
N LEU A 98 12.67 15.49 24.74
CA LEU A 98 13.81 15.59 23.83
C LEU A 98 14.75 14.38 23.89
N ARG A 99 15.12 13.87 22.71
CA ARG A 99 16.31 13.02 22.51
C ARG A 99 17.08 13.54 21.32
N PHE A 100 18.39 13.45 21.34
CA PHE A 100 19.27 14.01 20.31
C PHE A 100 20.11 12.93 19.63
N ALA A 101 20.30 13.06 18.33
CA ALA A 101 21.24 12.26 17.55
C ALA A 101 22.18 13.17 16.76
N ILE A 102 23.43 12.74 16.58
CA ILE A 102 24.43 13.46 15.79
C ILE A 102 25.28 12.45 15.00
N ALA A 103 25.46 12.71 13.71
CA ALA A 103 26.16 11.82 12.79
C ALA A 103 26.98 12.62 11.78
N LYS A 104 27.96 11.98 11.15
CA LYS A 104 28.67 12.49 9.97
C LYS A 104 28.28 11.73 8.72
N LEU A 105 28.32 12.40 7.57
CA LEU A 105 28.20 11.77 6.26
C LEU A 105 29.59 11.36 5.77
N VAL A 106 29.80 10.06 5.62
CA VAL A 106 31.02 9.47 5.08
C VAL A 106 30.79 9.14 3.61
N PRO A 107 31.49 9.79 2.67
CA PRO A 107 31.42 9.45 1.26
C PRO A 107 31.86 8.02 1.00
N GLY A 108 31.18 7.36 0.07
CA GLY A 108 31.55 6.03 -0.36
C GLY A 108 32.90 6.01 -1.09
N THR A 109 33.70 4.97 -0.85
CA THR A 109 34.96 4.72 -1.57
C THR A 109 34.95 3.33 -2.19
N GLY A 110 35.69 3.08 -3.27
CA GLY A 110 35.79 1.75 -3.86
C GLY A 110 34.45 1.19 -4.38
N GLY A 111 33.55 2.07 -4.83
CA GLY A 111 32.23 1.71 -5.31
C GLY A 111 31.14 1.66 -4.23
N GLU A 112 31.46 1.85 -2.95
CA GLU A 112 30.44 1.98 -1.91
C GLU A 112 29.55 3.22 -2.10
N PRO A 113 28.30 3.21 -1.61
CA PRO A 113 27.48 4.41 -1.46
C PRO A 113 27.93 5.22 -0.22
N ASP A 114 27.54 6.49 -0.17
CA ASP A 114 27.74 7.31 1.03
C ASP A 114 26.92 6.79 2.21
N ASP A 115 27.42 6.99 3.43
CA ASP A 115 26.79 6.50 4.65
C ASP A 115 26.77 7.53 5.76
N TRP A 116 25.64 7.62 6.44
CA TRP A 116 25.58 8.28 7.74
C TRP A 116 26.27 7.39 8.77
N VAL A 117 27.10 7.97 9.64
CA VAL A 117 27.75 7.25 10.75
C VAL A 117 27.51 8.07 12.02
N ASN A 118 26.76 7.48 12.97
CA ASN A 118 26.43 8.13 14.23
C ASN A 118 27.68 8.24 15.12
N TYR A 119 27.73 9.21 16.03
CA TYR A 119 28.75 9.28 17.07
C TYR A 119 28.35 8.57 18.37
N ILE A 120 27.06 8.28 18.53
CA ILE A 120 26.45 7.77 19.76
C ILE A 120 26.00 6.34 19.50
N TYR A 121 26.52 5.41 20.30
CA TYR A 121 26.20 3.99 20.23
C TYR A 121 25.81 3.44 21.60
N ARG A 122 25.00 2.38 21.58
CA ARG A 122 24.82 1.46 22.69
C ARG A 122 25.34 0.08 22.30
N THR A 123 25.72 -0.71 23.30
CA THR A 123 25.89 -2.16 23.13
C THR A 123 24.60 -2.84 23.55
N GLU A 124 24.00 -3.59 22.63
CA GLU A 124 22.98 -4.56 22.97
C GLU A 124 23.67 -5.85 23.43
N THR A 125 23.23 -6.39 24.56
CA THR A 125 23.63 -7.71 25.03
C THR A 125 22.45 -8.64 24.88
N ALA A 126 22.64 -9.75 24.18
CA ALA A 126 21.57 -10.69 23.93
C ALA A 126 21.17 -11.43 25.21
N SER A 127 19.87 -11.64 25.39
CA SER A 127 19.30 -12.39 26.51
C SER A 127 19.34 -13.88 26.23
N ALA A 128 19.61 -14.70 27.26
CA ALA A 128 19.49 -16.15 27.11
C ALA A 128 18.02 -16.55 26.87
N GLY A 129 17.78 -17.46 25.93
CA GLY A 129 16.42 -17.89 25.56
C GLY A 129 15.74 -17.00 24.51
N VAL A 130 16.45 -16.01 23.96
CA VAL A 130 15.95 -15.05 22.96
C VAL A 130 16.72 -15.24 21.65
N GLY A 131 16.03 -15.17 20.51
CA GLY A 131 16.58 -15.43 19.18
C GLY A 131 15.99 -16.68 18.52
N PRO A 132 16.41 -17.01 17.30
CA PRO A 132 15.89 -18.17 16.56
C PRO A 132 16.00 -19.46 17.36
N GLY A 133 14.87 -20.13 17.59
CA GLY A 133 14.81 -21.34 18.44
C GLY A 133 15.26 -21.12 19.89
N GLY A 134 15.19 -19.88 20.39
CA GLY A 134 15.65 -19.48 21.73
C GLY A 134 17.15 -19.23 21.86
N ASN A 135 17.89 -19.16 20.73
CA ASN A 135 19.33 -18.97 20.73
C ASN A 135 19.69 -17.66 20.00
N PRO A 136 20.41 -16.74 20.65
CA PRO A 136 20.82 -15.51 19.99
C PRO A 136 21.97 -15.78 19.02
N ALA A 137 21.94 -15.10 17.87
CA ALA A 137 22.98 -15.20 16.85
C ALA A 137 24.33 -14.63 17.33
N MET A 138 24.30 -13.62 18.21
CA MET A 138 25.47 -12.95 18.76
C MET A 138 25.31 -12.73 20.26
N ALA A 139 26.41 -12.77 21.01
CA ALA A 139 26.40 -12.43 22.44
C ALA A 139 26.07 -10.93 22.67
N SER A 140 26.54 -10.07 21.76
CA SER A 140 26.29 -8.63 21.79
C SER A 140 26.51 -8.02 20.42
N ALA A 141 25.87 -6.88 20.16
CA ALA A 141 26.06 -6.08 18.96
C ALA A 141 26.05 -4.57 19.29
N LEU A 142 26.76 -3.78 18.48
CA LEU A 142 26.66 -2.32 18.54
C LEU A 142 25.40 -1.85 17.81
N GLN A 143 24.81 -0.79 18.33
CA GLN A 143 23.68 -0.11 17.71
C GLN A 143 23.80 1.39 17.86
N ALA A 144 23.77 2.12 16.75
CA ALA A 144 23.70 3.57 16.78
C ALA A 144 22.43 4.01 17.53
N ASN A 145 22.53 5.10 18.30
CA ASN A 145 21.52 5.48 19.26
C ASN A 145 21.39 7.00 19.39
N THR A 146 20.45 7.43 20.21
CA THR A 146 20.25 8.82 20.62
C THR A 146 20.74 9.03 22.05
N GLU A 147 21.13 10.26 22.38
CA GLU A 147 21.26 10.70 23.77
C GLU A 147 19.91 11.18 24.30
N SER A 148 19.54 10.78 25.52
CA SER A 148 18.36 11.33 26.20
C SER A 148 18.73 12.67 26.82
N ALA A 149 17.91 13.71 26.63
CA ALA A 149 18.21 15.01 27.22
C ALA A 149 18.21 14.93 28.75
N ALA A 150 19.06 15.74 29.37
CA ALA A 150 19.13 15.93 30.82
C ALA A 150 18.83 17.40 31.19
N ALA A 151 18.10 17.61 32.29
CA ALA A 151 17.62 18.94 32.67
C ALA A 151 18.76 19.92 33.01
N ASP A 152 19.89 19.41 33.53
CA ASP A 152 21.09 20.20 33.84
C ASP A 152 21.90 20.60 32.61
N ARG A 153 21.49 20.16 31.41
CA ARG A 153 22.15 20.45 30.13
C ARG A 153 21.23 21.06 29.09
N LEU A 154 20.00 21.38 29.48
CA LEU A 154 19.02 22.09 28.66
C LEU A 154 18.79 23.47 29.26
N GLU A 155 19.15 24.51 28.52
CA GLU A 155 18.99 25.90 28.91
C GLU A 155 17.99 26.58 27.98
N PHE A 156 17.03 27.32 28.51
CA PHE A 156 16.15 28.19 27.73
C PHE A 156 16.69 29.63 27.77
N HIS A 157 16.80 30.25 26.60
CA HIS A 157 17.20 31.64 26.43
C HIS A 157 15.96 32.51 26.20
N GLN A 158 15.89 33.68 26.86
CA GLN A 158 14.73 34.58 26.78
C GLN A 158 14.49 35.11 25.36
N GLU A 159 15.50 35.00 24.52
CA GLU A 159 15.47 35.28 23.09
C GLU A 159 14.64 34.27 22.28
N GLY A 160 14.11 33.19 22.89
CA GLY A 160 13.17 32.28 22.25
C GLY A 160 13.78 31.01 21.67
N TYR A 161 14.89 30.53 22.22
CA TYR A 161 15.54 29.28 21.81
C TYR A 161 16.13 28.53 23.01
N TYR A 162 16.47 27.26 22.79
CA TYR A 162 17.11 26.41 23.79
C TYR A 162 18.53 26.06 23.35
N THR A 163 19.41 25.90 24.33
CA THR A 163 20.72 25.26 24.16
C THR A 163 20.70 23.90 24.85
N TYR A 164 21.04 22.84 24.11
CA TYR A 164 21.36 21.54 24.67
C TYR A 164 22.86 21.26 24.59
N THR A 165 23.48 20.84 25.69
CA THR A 165 24.89 20.40 25.72
C THR A 165 24.98 18.88 25.81
N PHE A 166 25.65 18.23 24.86
CA PHE A 166 25.78 16.77 24.86
C PHE A 166 26.60 16.24 26.05
N ALA A 167 26.29 15.02 26.49
CA ALA A 167 27.14 14.22 27.36
C ALA A 167 28.40 13.78 26.64
N ALA A 168 28.20 13.21 25.45
CA ALA A 168 29.26 12.64 24.64
C ALA A 168 30.03 13.76 23.95
N ASP A 169 31.35 13.75 24.13
CA ASP A 169 32.23 14.56 23.31
C ASP A 169 32.54 13.81 22.01
N ILE A 170 31.94 14.25 20.90
CA ILE A 170 32.14 13.60 19.59
C ILE A 170 33.60 13.69 19.10
N THR A 171 34.40 14.59 19.67
CA THR A 171 35.82 14.77 19.33
C THR A 171 36.73 13.77 20.03
N ASP A 172 36.22 13.02 21.02
CA ASP A 172 36.92 11.97 21.75
C ASP A 172 36.48 10.58 21.25
N PRO A 173 37.30 9.87 20.46
CA PRO A 173 36.96 8.54 19.94
C PRO A 173 36.66 7.50 21.03
N ALA A 174 37.15 7.69 22.26
CA ALA A 174 36.83 6.79 23.36
C ALA A 174 35.36 6.88 23.79
N GLN A 175 34.71 8.02 23.56
CA GLN A 175 33.29 8.25 23.86
C GLN A 175 32.37 7.89 22.69
N THR A 176 32.92 7.73 21.49
CA THR A 176 32.15 7.49 20.25
C THR A 176 32.32 6.07 19.68
N GLN A 177 32.77 5.12 20.50
CA GLN A 177 33.08 3.75 20.06
C GLN A 177 34.07 3.70 18.87
N GLY A 178 35.04 4.62 18.86
CA GLY A 178 36.08 4.72 17.84
C GLY A 178 35.71 5.56 16.61
N VAL A 179 34.51 6.16 16.56
CA VAL A 179 34.13 7.03 15.44
C VAL A 179 34.87 8.37 15.54
N VAL A 180 35.83 8.57 14.63
CA VAL A 180 36.64 9.79 14.58
C VAL A 180 35.82 10.98 14.07
N PHE A 181 35.90 12.12 14.76
CA PHE A 181 35.33 13.38 14.28
C PHE A 181 36.18 13.98 13.15
N GLU A 182 35.54 14.39 12.06
CA GLU A 182 36.19 14.91 10.86
C GLU A 182 35.51 16.22 10.43
N PRO A 183 36.04 17.39 10.83
CA PRO A 183 35.32 18.67 10.73
C PRO A 183 34.99 19.11 9.30
N GLY A 184 35.73 18.62 8.30
CA GLY A 184 35.50 18.93 6.88
C GLY A 184 34.33 18.17 6.25
N ARG A 185 33.65 17.29 6.98
CA ARG A 185 32.49 16.54 6.49
C ARG A 185 31.17 17.26 6.79
N THR A 186 30.14 16.92 6.01
CA THR A 186 28.76 17.20 6.42
C THR A 186 28.42 16.37 7.65
N HIS A 187 27.75 17.02 8.60
CA HIS A 187 27.17 16.42 9.79
C HIS A 187 25.67 16.66 9.80
N ARG A 188 24.95 15.80 10.52
CA ARG A 188 23.52 15.98 10.81
C ARG A 188 23.32 15.95 12.31
N VAL A 189 22.53 16.88 12.82
CA VAL A 189 21.87 16.77 14.12
C VAL A 189 20.39 16.53 13.91
N ALA A 190 19.77 15.71 14.76
CA ALA A 190 18.34 15.49 14.72
C ALA A 190 17.76 15.32 16.13
N ILE A 191 16.51 15.73 16.33
CA ILE A 191 15.81 15.68 17.61
C ILE A 191 14.63 14.72 17.48
N GLN A 192 14.44 13.82 18.44
CA GLN A 192 13.13 13.21 18.68
C GLN A 192 12.37 14.14 19.61
N LEU A 193 11.36 14.85 19.07
CA LEU A 193 10.63 15.90 19.77
C LEU A 193 9.17 15.49 20.00
N SER A 194 8.72 15.67 21.24
CA SER A 194 7.30 15.55 21.61
C SER A 194 6.87 16.77 22.41
N TYR A 195 5.77 17.43 22.02
CA TYR A 195 5.20 18.56 22.75
C TYR A 195 3.68 18.61 22.60
N SER A 196 3.00 19.39 23.45
CA SER A 196 1.56 19.66 23.31
C SER A 196 1.33 20.97 22.57
N ASN A 197 0.50 20.93 21.52
CA ASN A 197 0.03 22.13 20.83
C ASN A 197 -1.02 22.90 21.67
N ALA A 198 -1.50 24.03 21.16
CA ALA A 198 -2.51 24.86 21.84
C ALA A 198 -3.84 24.12 22.09
N ALA A 199 -4.16 23.10 21.29
CA ALA A 199 -5.33 22.24 21.46
C ALA A 199 -5.13 21.14 22.52
N GLY A 200 -3.93 21.00 23.09
CA GLY A 200 -3.58 19.96 24.05
C GLY A 200 -3.22 18.61 23.41
N GLU A 201 -3.10 18.55 22.10
CA GLU A 201 -2.73 17.34 21.36
C GLU A 201 -1.22 17.12 21.40
N THR A 202 -0.82 15.87 21.56
CA THR A 202 0.60 15.50 21.50
C THR A 202 1.10 15.49 20.05
N VAL A 203 1.97 16.43 19.73
CA VAL A 203 2.71 16.48 18.48
C VAL A 203 3.99 15.66 18.61
N LEU A 204 4.25 14.79 17.62
CA LEU A 204 5.43 13.95 17.51
C LEU A 204 6.10 14.23 16.17
N VAL A 205 7.33 14.76 16.21
CA VAL A 205 8.09 15.23 15.04
C VAL A 205 9.58 15.03 15.23
N ASN A 206 10.34 14.98 14.13
CA ASN A 206 11.79 14.81 14.18
C ASN A 206 12.55 15.89 13.40
N PRO A 207 12.74 17.11 13.96
CA PRO A 207 13.48 18.16 13.28
C PRO A 207 14.96 17.76 13.14
N TYR A 208 15.57 18.16 12.02
CA TYR A 208 16.98 17.87 11.73
C TYR A 208 17.67 19.06 11.03
N PHE A 209 19.00 19.09 11.11
CA PHE A 209 19.81 20.12 10.48
C PHE A 209 21.12 19.53 9.94
N ASP A 210 21.39 19.75 8.65
CA ASP A 210 22.63 19.36 7.99
C ASP A 210 23.61 20.54 7.98
N PHE A 211 24.84 20.31 8.43
CA PHE A 211 25.82 21.37 8.63
C PHE A 211 27.26 20.94 8.34
N THR A 212 28.07 21.90 7.92
CA THR A 212 29.54 21.86 8.03
C THR A 212 29.98 22.79 9.16
N ILE A 213 31.28 22.89 9.41
CA ILE A 213 31.83 23.59 10.57
C ILE A 213 32.83 24.65 10.11
N ASP A 214 32.69 25.87 10.62
CA ASP A 214 33.62 26.97 10.35
C ASP A 214 34.90 26.89 11.22
N GLY A 215 35.83 27.83 11.03
CA GLY A 215 37.08 27.89 11.79
C GLY A 215 36.92 28.17 13.28
N ASN A 216 35.74 28.58 13.74
CA ASN A 216 35.41 28.84 15.13
C ASN A 216 34.62 27.69 15.77
N GLY A 217 34.36 26.60 15.05
CA GLY A 217 33.56 25.48 15.52
C GLY A 217 32.05 25.67 15.39
N ASN A 218 31.59 26.73 14.71
CA ASN A 218 30.16 27.00 14.52
C ASN A 218 29.62 26.30 13.28
N SER A 219 28.33 25.94 13.32
CA SER A 219 27.64 25.36 12.17
C SER A 219 27.47 26.35 11.03
N VAL A 220 27.68 25.83 9.82
CA VAL A 220 27.30 26.45 8.56
C VAL A 220 26.30 25.53 7.88
N ALA A 221 25.10 26.03 7.58
CA ALA A 221 24.05 25.24 6.95
C ALA A 221 24.53 24.65 5.62
N VAL A 222 24.27 23.35 5.40
CA VAL A 222 24.50 22.74 4.08
C VAL A 222 23.33 23.08 3.16
N THR A 223 23.60 23.91 2.16
CA THR A 223 22.63 24.30 1.13
C THR A 223 22.86 23.61 -0.21
N ASP A 224 24.04 23.03 -0.42
CA ASP A 224 24.33 22.23 -1.63
C ASP A 224 23.73 20.82 -1.46
N PRO A 225 22.72 20.44 -2.26
CA PRO A 225 22.12 19.12 -2.15
C PRO A 225 23.14 17.99 -2.37
N ASN A 226 24.23 18.20 -3.13
CA ASN A 226 25.26 17.18 -3.36
C ASN A 226 26.08 16.83 -2.11
N LEU A 227 26.01 17.66 -1.07
CA LEU A 227 26.66 17.43 0.22
C LEU A 227 25.72 16.79 1.25
N THR A 228 24.53 16.34 0.83
CA THR A 228 23.52 15.70 1.67
C THR A 228 23.25 14.26 1.22
N ARG A 229 22.50 13.52 2.04
CA ARG A 229 21.99 12.19 1.69
C ARG A 229 20.53 12.04 2.11
N LYS A 230 19.63 12.49 1.23
CA LYS A 230 18.17 12.42 1.35
C LYS A 230 17.60 11.53 0.25
N MET A 231 17.47 10.25 0.56
CA MET A 231 17.13 9.17 -0.40
C MET A 231 15.63 8.94 -0.58
N ALA A 232 14.83 9.21 0.45
CA ALA A 232 13.39 9.01 0.48
C ALA A 232 12.76 10.03 1.42
N ASP A 233 11.50 10.37 1.14
CA ASP A 233 10.68 11.28 1.93
C ASP A 233 9.58 10.49 2.64
N VAL A 234 9.20 10.91 3.85
CA VAL A 234 8.17 10.21 4.62
C VAL A 234 6.81 10.22 3.91
N SER A 235 6.52 11.22 3.08
CA SER A 235 5.26 11.26 2.32
C SER A 235 5.11 10.08 1.36
N SER A 236 6.22 9.61 0.77
CA SER A 236 6.23 8.40 -0.07
C SER A 236 5.82 7.17 0.75
N CYS A 237 6.31 7.04 1.99
CA CYS A 237 5.94 5.96 2.91
C CYS A 237 4.47 6.06 3.36
N ASN A 238 4.03 7.26 3.73
CA ASN A 238 2.70 7.54 4.26
C ASN A 238 1.58 7.36 3.23
N SER A 239 1.91 7.28 1.94
CA SER A 239 0.96 6.86 0.92
C SER A 239 0.37 5.45 1.15
N CYS A 240 1.05 4.61 1.93
CA CYS A 240 0.53 3.32 2.43
C CYS A 240 0.38 3.30 3.96
N HIS A 241 1.29 3.95 4.70
CA HIS A 241 1.37 3.87 6.16
C HIS A 241 0.48 4.87 6.92
N GLU A 242 -0.23 5.76 6.23
CA GLU A 242 -0.94 6.92 6.79
C GLU A 242 0.00 7.89 7.54
N LYS A 243 0.47 7.48 8.71
CA LYS A 243 1.54 8.12 9.47
C LYS A 243 2.47 7.04 10.02
N LEU A 244 3.62 6.88 9.39
CA LEU A 244 4.67 6.01 9.87
C LEU A 244 5.21 6.52 11.21
N ALA A 245 5.06 5.71 12.26
CA ALA A 245 5.43 6.07 13.61
C ALA A 245 5.97 4.85 14.37
N LEU A 246 7.29 4.83 14.60
CA LEU A 246 7.99 3.67 15.16
C LEU A 246 8.55 3.97 16.56
N HIS A 247 8.95 2.92 17.27
CA HIS A 247 9.58 2.98 18.60
C HIS A 247 8.75 3.74 19.65
N GLY A 248 7.47 3.36 19.80
CA GLY A 248 6.54 4.06 20.69
C GLY A 248 5.92 5.32 20.08
N GLY A 249 6.08 5.53 18.77
CA GLY A 249 5.39 6.54 17.98
C GLY A 249 6.17 7.83 17.76
N GLY A 250 7.27 8.07 18.48
CA GLY A 250 8.02 9.32 18.42
C GLY A 250 8.99 9.44 17.25
N ARG A 251 9.20 8.37 16.45
CA ARG A 251 10.12 8.37 15.31
C ARG A 251 9.32 8.25 14.02
N VAL A 252 9.23 9.36 13.30
CA VAL A 252 8.27 9.61 12.22
C VAL A 252 8.92 10.14 10.94
N ASP A 253 10.22 10.45 10.94
CA ASP A 253 10.91 11.01 9.76
C ASP A 253 12.07 10.11 9.32
N VAL A 254 12.14 9.83 8.01
CA VAL A 254 13.23 9.04 7.39
C VAL A 254 14.59 9.67 7.66
N GLN A 255 14.69 11.00 7.69
CA GLN A 255 15.91 11.75 7.97
C GLN A 255 16.39 11.58 9.41
N PHE A 256 15.49 11.21 10.33
CA PHE A 256 15.83 10.78 11.68
C PHE A 256 16.16 9.29 11.74
N CYS A 257 15.43 8.43 11.03
CA CYS A 257 15.66 6.99 11.01
C CYS A 257 17.11 6.64 10.65
N VAL A 258 17.68 7.30 9.62
CA VAL A 258 19.07 7.08 9.16
C VAL A 258 20.14 7.43 10.20
N MET A 259 19.77 8.17 11.25
CA MET A 259 20.69 8.48 12.35
C MET A 259 21.01 7.26 13.20
N CYS A 260 20.11 6.26 13.26
CA CYS A 260 20.36 5.01 13.99
C CYS A 260 20.44 3.80 13.05
N HIS A 261 19.62 3.78 11.99
CA HIS A 261 19.62 2.73 10.98
C HIS A 261 20.70 2.98 9.91
N ASN A 262 21.96 3.02 10.34
CA ASN A 262 23.15 3.13 9.51
C ASN A 262 24.05 1.89 9.61
N PRO A 263 25.07 1.73 8.73
CA PRO A 263 26.07 0.68 8.90
C PRO A 263 26.69 0.66 10.30
N GLY A 264 26.91 -0.56 10.80
CA GLY A 264 27.41 -0.82 12.16
C GLY A 264 26.32 -1.10 13.19
N THR A 265 25.04 -1.02 12.81
CA THR A 265 23.90 -1.35 13.67
C THR A 265 23.34 -2.74 13.33
N THR A 266 23.30 -3.64 14.32
CA THR A 266 22.84 -5.03 14.19
C THR A 266 21.96 -5.41 15.38
N ASP A 267 20.93 -6.24 15.16
CA ASP A 267 20.20 -6.93 16.23
C ASP A 267 21.03 -8.15 16.67
N ALA A 268 21.48 -8.17 17.93
CA ALA A 268 22.30 -9.25 18.45
C ALA A 268 21.57 -10.61 18.46
N ASN A 269 20.25 -10.61 18.60
CA ASN A 269 19.48 -11.85 18.72
C ASN A 269 19.31 -12.55 17.37
N SER A 270 18.99 -11.81 16.31
CA SER A 270 18.87 -12.37 14.96
C SER A 270 20.17 -12.37 14.16
N GLY A 271 21.11 -11.47 14.49
CA GLY A 271 22.29 -11.17 13.68
C GLY A 271 21.99 -10.31 12.45
N ASN A 272 20.73 -9.87 12.27
CA ASN A 272 20.34 -9.05 11.12
C ASN A 272 20.89 -7.62 11.24
N VAL A 273 21.46 -7.14 10.14
CA VAL A 273 21.92 -5.76 9.99
C VAL A 273 20.72 -4.83 9.82
N LEU A 274 20.69 -3.75 10.61
CA LEU A 274 19.58 -2.82 10.69
C LEU A 274 19.83 -1.52 9.94
N THR A 275 20.78 -1.49 8.99
CA THR A 275 20.92 -0.34 8.08
C THR A 275 19.61 -0.11 7.34
N LEU A 276 19.19 1.16 7.17
CA LEU A 276 17.83 1.49 6.74
C LEU A 276 17.47 0.84 5.40
N ALA A 277 18.36 0.89 4.40
CA ALA A 277 18.15 0.24 3.11
C ALA A 277 17.93 -1.27 3.24
N THR A 278 18.75 -1.94 4.07
CA THR A 278 18.64 -3.38 4.32
C THR A 278 17.32 -3.72 5.01
N MET A 279 17.00 -3.04 6.09
CA MET A 279 15.80 -3.29 6.88
C MET A 279 14.54 -3.03 6.07
N VAL A 280 14.43 -1.85 5.45
CA VAL A 280 13.22 -1.47 4.70
C VAL A 280 12.98 -2.40 3.53
N HIS A 281 14.00 -2.69 2.71
CA HIS A 281 13.82 -3.61 1.59
C HIS A 281 13.45 -5.02 2.05
N LYS A 282 14.14 -5.59 3.04
CA LYS A 282 13.82 -6.96 3.52
C LYS A 282 12.44 -7.06 4.16
N ILE A 283 11.96 -6.02 4.85
CA ILE A 283 10.57 -5.98 5.35
C ILE A 283 9.60 -6.08 4.18
N HIS A 284 9.75 -5.25 3.15
CA HIS A 284 8.80 -5.23 2.03
C HIS A 284 8.97 -6.42 1.06
N ALA A 285 10.17 -7.02 1.01
CA ALA A 285 10.45 -8.23 0.25
C ALA A 285 10.23 -9.52 1.07
N GLY A 286 9.66 -9.43 2.28
CA GLY A 286 9.56 -10.54 3.23
C GLY A 286 9.01 -11.83 2.62
N ARG A 287 7.81 -11.75 2.02
CA ARG A 287 7.19 -12.90 1.35
C ARG A 287 8.01 -13.44 0.17
N LEU A 288 8.65 -12.56 -0.61
CA LEU A 288 9.52 -13.00 -1.71
C LEU A 288 10.69 -13.84 -1.20
N LEU A 289 11.38 -13.34 -0.17
CA LEU A 289 12.56 -13.99 0.40
C LEU A 289 12.18 -15.30 1.10
N HIS A 290 11.03 -15.34 1.77
CA HIS A 290 10.52 -16.55 2.39
C HIS A 290 10.16 -17.63 1.37
N THR A 291 9.42 -17.29 0.31
CA THR A 291 9.14 -18.26 -0.77
C THR A 291 10.42 -18.82 -1.39
N LYS A 292 11.41 -17.97 -1.65
CA LYS A 292 12.73 -18.43 -2.17
C LYS A 292 13.49 -19.32 -1.19
N LEU A 293 13.22 -19.20 0.12
CA LEU A 293 13.79 -20.10 1.12
C LEU A 293 13.12 -21.47 1.04
N GLU A 294 11.79 -21.52 0.99
CA GLU A 294 11.00 -22.76 0.91
C GLU A 294 11.30 -23.55 -0.38
N GLU A 295 11.51 -22.85 -1.49
CA GLU A 295 11.89 -23.44 -2.78
C GLU A 295 13.36 -23.91 -2.84
N GLY A 296 14.17 -23.61 -1.81
CA GLY A 296 15.60 -23.91 -1.81
C GLY A 296 16.42 -23.03 -2.76
N GLU A 297 15.88 -21.89 -3.18
CA GLU A 297 16.48 -20.94 -4.14
C GLU A 297 17.26 -19.81 -3.44
N GLY A 298 17.79 -20.10 -2.25
CA GLY A 298 18.68 -19.21 -1.52
C GLY A 298 18.02 -17.96 -0.93
N GLY A 299 16.72 -18.04 -0.60
CA GLY A 299 16.01 -17.04 0.18
C GLY A 299 16.38 -17.01 1.67
N GLU A 300 15.66 -16.22 2.46
CA GLU A 300 15.85 -16.11 3.92
C GLU A 300 14.59 -15.58 4.63
N GLU A 301 14.48 -15.83 5.93
CA GLU A 301 13.50 -15.16 6.79
C GLU A 301 14.10 -13.89 7.38
N PHE A 302 13.32 -12.79 7.38
CA PHE A 302 13.73 -11.56 8.03
C PHE A 302 12.99 -11.38 9.36
N ILE A 303 13.70 -11.67 10.45
CA ILE A 303 13.16 -11.63 11.82
C ILE A 303 14.06 -10.73 12.68
N ILE A 304 13.44 -9.89 13.51
CA ILE A 304 14.14 -8.99 14.45
C ILE A 304 13.54 -9.15 15.84
N TRP A 305 14.37 -9.19 16.87
CA TRP A 305 13.90 -9.07 18.26
C TRP A 305 13.94 -7.61 18.70
N GLY A 306 12.75 -7.08 18.99
CA GLY A 306 12.51 -5.67 19.25
C GLY A 306 12.38 -5.33 20.74
N PHE A 307 11.41 -4.47 21.05
CA PHE A 307 11.20 -3.96 22.39
C PHE A 307 10.82 -5.06 23.38
N ARG A 308 11.61 -5.24 24.45
CA ARG A 308 11.44 -6.31 25.46
C ARG A 308 11.58 -7.71 24.86
N ASP A 309 12.53 -7.88 23.95
CA ASP A 309 12.86 -9.18 23.35
C ASP A 309 11.65 -9.81 22.63
N SER A 310 10.76 -8.97 22.08
CA SER A 310 9.61 -9.44 21.28
C SER A 310 10.04 -9.77 19.86
N GLU A 311 9.71 -10.97 19.40
CA GLU A 311 9.94 -11.39 18.01
C GLU A 311 9.05 -10.60 17.03
N HIS A 312 9.66 -10.09 15.96
CA HIS A 312 8.98 -9.48 14.82
C HIS A 312 9.40 -10.23 13.57
N ASN A 313 8.52 -11.09 13.06
CA ASN A 313 8.72 -11.87 11.85
C ASN A 313 8.06 -11.16 10.66
N PHE A 314 8.85 -10.89 9.61
CA PHE A 314 8.40 -10.22 8.40
C PHE A 314 8.24 -11.16 7.20
N SER A 315 8.43 -12.48 7.36
CA SER A 315 8.34 -13.48 6.28
C SER A 315 7.02 -13.46 5.51
N GLU A 316 5.94 -13.00 6.14
CA GLU A 316 4.61 -12.96 5.50
C GLU A 316 4.20 -11.56 5.03
N VAL A 317 5.07 -10.56 5.15
CA VAL A 317 4.80 -9.23 4.61
C VAL A 317 4.81 -9.29 3.08
N GLY A 318 3.62 -9.22 2.49
CA GLY A 318 3.42 -9.04 1.06
C GLY A 318 3.35 -7.56 0.67
N PHE A 319 4.18 -7.14 -0.28
CA PHE A 319 4.07 -5.80 -0.87
C PHE A 319 2.83 -5.72 -1.79
N PRO A 320 1.98 -4.69 -1.68
CA PRO A 320 0.73 -4.62 -2.45
C PRO A 320 0.91 -4.30 -3.94
N GLN A 321 2.15 -4.09 -4.40
CA GLN A 321 2.53 -3.81 -5.79
C GLN A 321 3.66 -4.75 -6.23
N ASP A 322 4.08 -4.62 -7.49
CA ASP A 322 5.35 -5.20 -7.93
C ASP A 322 6.53 -4.53 -7.20
N LEU A 323 7.42 -5.34 -6.60
CA LEU A 323 8.61 -4.84 -5.90
C LEU A 323 9.59 -4.09 -6.81
N ARG A 324 9.48 -4.26 -8.13
CA ARG A 324 10.25 -3.51 -9.13
C ARG A 324 9.79 -2.06 -9.26
N ASN A 325 8.65 -1.68 -8.69
CA ASN A 325 8.18 -0.29 -8.67
C ASN A 325 9.00 0.56 -7.68
N CYS A 326 10.26 0.83 -8.01
CA CYS A 326 11.19 1.59 -7.17
C CYS A 326 10.68 3.01 -6.91
N THR A 327 9.95 3.60 -7.86
CA THR A 327 9.48 4.98 -7.79
C THR A 327 8.39 5.21 -6.75
N LYS A 328 7.81 4.12 -6.22
CA LYS A 328 6.90 4.16 -5.08
C LYS A 328 7.56 4.77 -3.83
N CYS A 329 8.86 4.54 -3.65
CA CYS A 329 9.64 5.08 -2.54
C CYS A 329 10.72 6.09 -3.00
N HIS A 330 11.26 5.91 -4.20
CA HIS A 330 12.42 6.65 -4.70
C HIS A 330 12.07 7.60 -5.85
N SER A 331 12.21 8.90 -5.65
CA SER A 331 12.03 9.88 -6.73
C SER A 331 13.09 10.97 -6.66
N GLY A 332 13.94 11.07 -7.70
CA GLY A 332 14.81 12.23 -7.88
C GLY A 332 14.05 13.51 -8.26
N ASP A 333 12.82 13.39 -8.76
CA ASP A 333 11.97 14.53 -9.13
C ASP A 333 11.39 15.25 -7.91
N ASN A 334 11.29 14.57 -6.76
CA ASN A 334 10.87 15.19 -5.50
C ASN A 334 12.02 16.05 -4.94
N PRO A 335 11.85 17.39 -4.81
CA PRO A 335 12.89 18.27 -4.29
C PRO A 335 13.34 17.97 -2.86
N ALA A 336 12.52 17.26 -2.07
CA ALA A 336 12.89 16.82 -0.72
C ALA A 336 13.91 15.66 -0.74
N THR A 337 14.05 14.97 -1.87
CA THR A 337 14.93 13.81 -2.06
C THR A 337 15.83 13.98 -3.28
N PRO A 338 16.76 14.95 -3.26
CA PRO A 338 17.70 15.16 -4.37
C PRO A 338 18.57 13.93 -4.70
N GLN A 339 18.72 12.99 -3.76
CA GLN A 339 19.39 11.70 -3.98
C GLN A 339 18.42 10.54 -4.23
N GLY A 340 17.14 10.84 -4.50
CA GLY A 340 16.10 9.83 -4.70
C GLY A 340 16.44 8.83 -5.80
N ASP A 341 17.09 9.28 -6.87
CA ASP A 341 17.49 8.45 -8.02
C ASP A 341 18.79 7.66 -7.83
N ASN A 342 19.43 7.72 -6.64
CA ASN A 342 20.63 6.96 -6.38
C ASN A 342 20.43 5.44 -6.44
N TRP A 343 19.19 4.93 -6.41
CA TRP A 343 18.93 3.50 -6.68
C TRP A 343 19.37 3.07 -8.09
N LYS A 344 19.45 4.00 -9.04
CA LYS A 344 19.91 3.78 -10.42
C LYS A 344 21.43 3.75 -10.53
N THR A 345 22.12 4.59 -9.73
CA THR A 345 23.54 4.91 -9.91
C THR A 345 24.45 4.37 -8.80
N ALA A 346 23.94 4.16 -7.60
CA ALA A 346 24.70 3.75 -6.41
C ALA A 346 24.53 2.26 -6.10
N VAL A 347 24.80 1.41 -7.10
CA VAL A 347 24.71 -0.06 -6.97
C VAL A 347 25.65 -0.56 -5.87
N SER A 348 25.12 -1.43 -5.00
CA SER A 348 25.88 -2.06 -3.92
C SER A 348 25.24 -3.38 -3.48
N LYS A 349 26.07 -4.35 -3.08
CA LYS A 349 25.61 -5.62 -2.50
C LYS A 349 24.62 -5.41 -1.34
N ARG A 350 24.88 -4.44 -0.47
CA ARG A 350 24.04 -4.12 0.70
C ARG A 350 22.62 -3.65 0.33
N ALA A 351 22.41 -3.14 -0.87
CA ALA A 351 21.10 -2.71 -1.36
C ALA A 351 20.45 -3.73 -2.31
N CYS A 352 21.21 -4.42 -3.16
CA CYS A 352 20.65 -5.35 -4.14
C CYS A 352 20.27 -6.70 -3.50
N LEU A 353 21.12 -7.20 -2.58
CA LEU A 353 20.96 -8.52 -1.95
C LEU A 353 19.92 -8.51 -0.80
N THR A 354 19.09 -7.48 -0.74
CA THR A 354 17.96 -7.36 0.20
C THR A 354 16.65 -7.82 -0.41
N CYS A 355 16.59 -7.94 -1.73
CA CYS A 355 15.45 -8.50 -2.47
C CYS A 355 15.90 -9.69 -3.32
N HIS A 356 17.11 -9.62 -3.91
CA HIS A 356 17.67 -10.76 -4.62
C HIS A 356 18.18 -11.81 -3.63
N ALA A 357 17.50 -12.95 -3.61
CA ALA A 357 17.96 -14.17 -2.95
C ALA A 357 19.42 -14.45 -3.36
N ASN A 358 20.26 -14.68 -2.35
CA ASN A 358 21.72 -14.66 -2.52
C ASN A 358 22.43 -15.73 -1.68
N LYS A 359 21.68 -16.58 -0.99
CA LYS A 359 22.23 -17.70 -0.23
C LYS A 359 22.51 -18.89 -1.16
N ALA A 360 23.05 -19.94 -0.56
CA ALA A 360 23.30 -21.22 -1.19
C ALA A 360 22.09 -21.67 -2.03
N GLY A 361 22.31 -21.95 -3.32
CA GLY A 361 21.27 -22.43 -4.23
C GLY A 361 20.54 -21.33 -5.02
N SER A 362 20.85 -20.05 -4.77
CA SER A 362 20.29 -18.94 -5.56
C SER A 362 20.94 -18.81 -6.94
N ASP A 363 20.15 -18.34 -7.91
CA ASP A 363 20.65 -17.95 -9.24
C ASP A 363 21.72 -16.86 -9.16
N TRP A 364 21.59 -15.94 -8.20
CA TRP A 364 22.58 -14.91 -7.96
C TRP A 364 23.94 -15.54 -7.63
N GLU A 365 23.99 -16.45 -6.66
CA GLU A 365 25.24 -17.09 -6.24
C GLU A 365 25.86 -17.88 -7.39
N ALA A 366 25.08 -18.73 -8.05
CA ALA A 366 25.55 -19.58 -9.14
C ALA A 366 26.14 -18.76 -10.30
N SER A 367 25.45 -17.70 -10.72
CA SER A 367 25.92 -16.83 -11.80
C SER A 367 27.14 -16.00 -11.38
N HIS A 368 27.15 -15.44 -10.17
CA HIS A 368 28.21 -14.54 -9.72
C HIS A 368 29.49 -15.25 -9.30
N MET A 369 29.43 -16.53 -8.92
CA MET A 369 30.64 -17.35 -8.71
C MET A 369 31.48 -17.48 -9.99
N VAL A 370 30.83 -17.61 -11.16
CA VAL A 370 31.54 -17.67 -12.46
C VAL A 370 32.28 -16.36 -12.74
N PHE A 371 31.62 -15.23 -12.49
CA PHE A 371 32.23 -13.91 -12.66
C PHE A 371 33.33 -13.65 -11.63
N ALA A 372 33.12 -14.01 -10.37
CA ALA A 372 34.14 -13.90 -9.31
C ALA A 372 35.38 -14.75 -9.64
N GLY A 373 35.19 -15.97 -10.15
CA GLY A 373 36.26 -16.85 -10.63
C GLY A 373 37.19 -16.19 -11.66
N THR A 374 36.61 -15.31 -12.49
CA THR A 374 37.31 -14.59 -13.57
C THR A 374 37.91 -13.26 -13.10
N LEU A 375 37.16 -12.49 -12.31
CA LEU A 375 37.49 -11.11 -11.93
C LEU A 375 38.33 -11.01 -10.65
N VAL A 376 38.22 -11.99 -9.76
CA VAL A 376 38.94 -12.03 -8.47
C VAL A 376 40.00 -13.14 -8.50
N GLY A 377 39.61 -14.33 -8.95
CA GLY A 377 40.52 -15.46 -9.11
C GLY A 377 39.81 -16.80 -8.98
N ALA A 378 40.46 -17.87 -9.46
CA ALA A 378 39.88 -19.21 -9.45
C ALA A 378 39.48 -19.64 -8.01
N GLY A 379 38.24 -20.08 -7.86
CA GLY A 379 37.67 -20.50 -6.57
C GLY A 379 37.10 -19.36 -5.70
N ALA A 380 37.11 -18.12 -6.18
CA ALA A 380 36.47 -17.01 -5.49
C ALA A 380 34.94 -17.23 -5.38
N ALA A 381 34.39 -16.87 -4.22
CA ALA A 381 32.96 -16.85 -3.98
C ALA A 381 32.31 -15.61 -4.64
N ALA A 382 31.02 -15.69 -4.95
CA ALA A 382 30.25 -14.55 -5.47
C ALA A 382 30.38 -13.30 -4.56
N THR A 383 30.46 -13.51 -3.24
CA THR A 383 30.61 -12.45 -2.23
C THR A 383 31.95 -11.73 -2.27
N ASP A 384 32.97 -12.30 -2.92
CA ASP A 384 34.31 -11.72 -3.03
C ASP A 384 34.37 -10.57 -4.06
N LEU A 385 33.34 -10.42 -4.90
CA LEU A 385 33.20 -9.28 -5.81
C LEU A 385 33.04 -7.97 -5.02
N THR A 386 33.79 -6.95 -5.40
CA THR A 386 33.70 -5.60 -4.85
C THR A 386 32.49 -4.85 -5.41
N ASN A 387 31.99 -3.84 -4.68
CA ASN A 387 30.90 -3.00 -5.18
C ASN A 387 31.31 -2.18 -6.42
N GLN A 388 32.61 -1.89 -6.60
CA GLN A 388 33.10 -1.32 -7.85
C GLN A 388 32.89 -2.27 -9.04
N GLN A 389 33.22 -3.56 -8.90
CA GLN A 389 32.97 -4.56 -9.94
C GLN A 389 31.47 -4.71 -10.23
N CYS A 390 30.60 -4.62 -9.20
CA CYS A 390 29.15 -4.58 -9.41
C CYS A 390 28.75 -3.37 -10.28
N LYS A 391 29.25 -2.18 -9.96
CA LYS A 391 29.00 -0.94 -10.73
C LYS A 391 29.52 -1.03 -12.16
N ASP A 392 30.64 -1.70 -12.38
CA ASP A 392 31.19 -1.86 -13.73
C ASP A 392 30.22 -2.61 -14.66
N CYS A 393 29.43 -3.56 -14.15
CA CYS A 393 28.41 -4.29 -14.90
C CYS A 393 27.02 -3.62 -14.86
N HIS A 394 26.56 -3.24 -13.68
CA HIS A 394 25.20 -2.74 -13.40
C HIS A 394 25.09 -1.21 -13.42
N ARG A 395 25.88 -0.54 -14.25
CA ARG A 395 25.81 0.93 -14.42
C ARG A 395 24.68 1.36 -15.35
N VAL A 396 24.21 2.59 -15.14
CA VAL A 396 23.34 3.32 -16.07
C VAL A 396 23.87 3.24 -17.51
N GLY A 397 22.97 2.98 -18.44
CA GLY A 397 23.27 2.81 -19.86
C GLY A 397 23.75 1.41 -20.26
N SER A 398 24.03 0.50 -19.32
CA SER A 398 24.22 -0.92 -19.63
C SER A 398 22.87 -1.63 -19.83
N ALA A 399 22.88 -2.84 -20.39
CA ALA A 399 21.70 -3.70 -20.46
C ALA A 399 21.24 -4.23 -19.09
N LEU A 400 22.10 -4.12 -18.07
CA LEU A 400 21.89 -4.63 -16.71
C LEU A 400 21.69 -3.51 -15.69
N ALA A 401 21.51 -2.27 -16.17
CA ALA A 401 21.27 -1.12 -15.33
C ALA A 401 19.97 -1.31 -14.51
N PRO A 402 19.94 -0.95 -13.21
CA PRO A 402 18.76 -1.14 -12.35
C PRO A 402 17.48 -0.57 -12.96
N GLU A 403 17.53 0.62 -13.55
CA GLU A 403 16.37 1.28 -14.17
C GLU A 403 15.88 0.58 -15.44
N ARG A 404 16.69 -0.31 -16.03
CA ARG A 404 16.29 -1.13 -17.17
C ARG A 404 15.73 -2.48 -16.73
N VAL A 405 16.42 -3.15 -15.80
CA VAL A 405 16.03 -4.50 -15.39
C VAL A 405 14.83 -4.53 -14.44
N HIS A 406 14.52 -3.42 -13.78
CA HIS A 406 13.29 -3.25 -13.00
C HIS A 406 12.13 -2.66 -13.82
N PHE A 407 12.22 -2.69 -15.16
CA PHE A 407 11.10 -2.33 -16.04
C PHE A 407 9.88 -3.23 -15.78
N ASN A 408 8.71 -2.60 -15.60
CA ASN A 408 7.43 -3.28 -15.52
C ASN A 408 6.55 -2.90 -16.70
N GLN A 409 6.54 -3.74 -17.74
CA GLN A 409 5.80 -3.48 -18.98
C GLN A 409 4.31 -3.24 -18.74
N ASN A 410 3.69 -4.03 -17.86
CA ASN A 410 2.26 -3.91 -17.61
C ASN A 410 1.91 -2.52 -17.04
N GLU A 411 2.64 -2.06 -16.02
CA GLU A 411 2.37 -0.76 -15.40
C GLU A 411 2.70 0.40 -16.32
N GLU A 412 3.85 0.36 -17.01
CA GLU A 412 4.26 1.44 -17.91
C GLU A 412 3.36 1.55 -19.15
N HIS A 413 2.83 0.44 -19.64
CA HIS A 413 1.97 0.43 -20.83
C HIS A 413 0.47 0.56 -20.50
N ALA A 414 0.05 0.42 -19.25
CA ALA A 414 -1.36 0.56 -18.85
C ALA A 414 -1.96 1.94 -19.19
N ALA A 415 -1.10 2.98 -19.28
CA ALA A 415 -1.52 4.31 -19.69
C ALA A 415 -2.02 4.39 -21.15
N ARG A 416 -1.67 3.41 -22.01
CA ARG A 416 -1.96 3.38 -23.45
C ARG A 416 -3.34 2.84 -23.81
N TYR A 417 -4.11 2.36 -22.83
CA TYR A 417 -5.38 1.69 -23.11
C TYR A 417 -6.46 2.18 -22.16
N LYS A 418 -7.48 2.82 -22.72
CA LYS A 418 -8.69 3.22 -22.00
C LYS A 418 -9.94 2.82 -22.76
N MET A 419 -10.84 2.09 -22.10
CA MET A 419 -12.17 1.83 -22.64
C MET A 419 -13.06 3.04 -22.41
N ASN A 420 -13.81 3.45 -23.43
CA ASN A 420 -14.74 4.57 -23.36
C ASN A 420 -16.14 4.10 -23.77
N ILE A 421 -17.15 4.39 -22.94
CA ILE A 421 -18.57 4.20 -23.26
C ILE A 421 -19.11 5.55 -23.74
N GLU A 422 -19.69 5.58 -24.93
CA GLU A 422 -20.20 6.81 -25.56
C GLU A 422 -21.71 6.97 -25.41
N ASP A 423 -22.45 5.88 -25.59
CA ASP A 423 -23.90 5.88 -25.53
C ASP A 423 -24.47 4.52 -25.11
N ILE A 424 -25.64 4.55 -24.48
CA ILE A 424 -26.37 3.35 -24.05
C ILE A 424 -27.85 3.53 -24.39
N GLN A 425 -28.38 2.60 -25.19
CA GLN A 425 -29.78 2.60 -25.58
C GLN A 425 -30.47 1.30 -25.15
N VAL A 426 -31.56 1.40 -24.38
CA VAL A 426 -32.42 0.26 -24.08
C VAL A 426 -33.33 0.00 -25.27
N LEU A 427 -33.13 -1.12 -25.97
CA LEU A 427 -33.94 -1.51 -27.12
C LEU A 427 -35.18 -2.31 -26.69
N GLN A 428 -35.03 -3.16 -25.67
CA GLN A 428 -36.11 -4.00 -25.16
C GLN A 428 -35.89 -4.25 -23.66
N VAL A 429 -36.91 -4.00 -22.84
CA VAL A 429 -36.90 -4.38 -21.42
C VAL A 429 -37.29 -5.86 -21.30
N PRO A 430 -36.59 -6.68 -20.49
CA PRO A 430 -36.98 -8.06 -20.23
C PRO A 430 -38.40 -8.20 -19.69
N THR A 431 -39.09 -9.24 -20.13
CA THR A 431 -40.37 -9.71 -19.55
C THR A 431 -40.27 -11.21 -19.26
N ALA A 432 -41.31 -11.82 -18.70
CA ALA A 432 -41.35 -13.27 -18.54
C ALA A 432 -41.33 -14.04 -19.88
N ALA A 433 -41.77 -13.40 -20.98
CA ALA A 433 -41.89 -14.02 -22.29
C ALA A 433 -40.77 -13.63 -23.28
N LEU A 434 -40.05 -12.54 -23.01
CA LEU A 434 -39.08 -11.95 -23.95
C LEU A 434 -37.80 -11.55 -23.24
N GLU A 435 -36.67 -11.88 -23.86
CA GLU A 435 -35.34 -11.36 -23.50
C GLU A 435 -35.28 -9.84 -23.70
N GLY A 436 -34.50 -9.16 -22.86
CA GLY A 436 -34.18 -7.75 -23.06
C GLY A 436 -32.98 -7.55 -23.96
N GLN A 437 -32.80 -6.32 -24.42
CA GLN A 437 -31.71 -5.91 -25.29
C GLN A 437 -31.27 -4.50 -24.94
N VAL A 438 -29.96 -4.34 -24.72
CA VAL A 438 -29.30 -3.04 -24.49
C VAL A 438 -28.23 -2.87 -25.55
N GLN A 439 -28.28 -1.79 -26.30
CA GLN A 439 -27.24 -1.39 -27.23
C GLN A 439 -26.26 -0.47 -26.54
N VAL A 440 -24.97 -0.67 -26.79
CA VAL A 440 -23.87 0.15 -26.24
C VAL A 440 -22.98 0.61 -27.38
N LYS A 441 -22.68 1.90 -27.42
CA LYS A 441 -21.65 2.49 -28.28
C LYS A 441 -20.37 2.74 -27.48
N TYR A 442 -19.22 2.33 -27.99
CA TYR A 442 -17.94 2.34 -27.26
C TYR A 442 -16.72 2.36 -28.18
N PHE A 443 -15.55 2.68 -27.63
CA PHE A 443 -14.24 2.52 -28.29
C PHE A 443 -13.12 2.34 -27.26
N LEU A 444 -11.99 1.78 -27.70
CA LEU A 444 -10.74 1.76 -26.93
C LEU A 444 -9.83 2.87 -27.46
N SER A 445 -9.30 3.73 -26.59
CA SER A 445 -8.38 4.81 -26.96
C SER A 445 -6.98 4.61 -26.41
N ASP A 446 -6.01 5.30 -27.03
CA ASP A 446 -4.66 5.53 -26.52
C ASP A 446 -4.52 6.96 -25.95
N PRO A 447 -4.68 7.14 -24.63
CA PRO A 447 -4.49 8.44 -23.99
C PRO A 447 -3.10 9.05 -24.20
N THR A 448 -2.07 8.22 -24.42
CA THR A 448 -0.70 8.68 -24.65
C THR A 448 -0.45 9.16 -26.08
N ASN A 449 -1.40 8.91 -26.98
CA ASN A 449 -1.33 9.26 -28.39
C ASN A 449 -2.58 10.04 -28.84
N GLY A 450 -2.97 11.05 -28.05
CA GLY A 450 -4.07 11.96 -28.39
C GLY A 450 -5.44 11.29 -28.48
N ASP A 451 -5.67 10.26 -27.65
CA ASP A 451 -6.90 9.45 -27.61
C ASP A 451 -7.23 8.75 -28.94
N ALA A 452 -6.21 8.39 -29.73
CA ALA A 452 -6.40 7.64 -30.97
C ALA A 452 -7.15 6.31 -30.72
N ALA A 453 -8.19 6.03 -31.52
CA ALA A 453 -9.04 4.85 -31.36
C ALA A 453 -8.42 3.59 -32.00
N TYR A 454 -8.40 2.49 -31.25
CA TYR A 454 -7.88 1.19 -31.70
C TYR A 454 -8.87 0.41 -32.56
N GLN A 455 -8.35 -0.27 -33.58
CA GLN A 455 -9.10 -1.23 -34.38
C GLN A 455 -9.12 -2.60 -33.70
N LEU A 456 -10.21 -2.95 -33.02
CA LEU A 456 -10.30 -4.11 -32.11
C LEU A 456 -10.33 -5.45 -32.86
N GLU A 457 -10.96 -5.50 -34.03
CA GLU A 457 -11.06 -6.70 -34.86
C GLU A 457 -9.76 -7.04 -35.61
N SER A 458 -8.78 -6.12 -35.60
CA SER A 458 -7.50 -6.31 -36.30
C SER A 458 -6.65 -7.42 -35.67
N ASP A 459 -6.82 -7.65 -34.36
CA ASP A 459 -6.04 -8.62 -33.61
C ASP A 459 -6.86 -9.18 -32.43
N SER A 460 -7.43 -10.36 -32.64
CA SER A 460 -8.24 -11.06 -31.64
C SER A 460 -7.41 -11.62 -30.50
N GLN A 461 -6.10 -11.80 -30.64
CA GLN A 461 -5.24 -12.20 -29.52
C GLN A 461 -5.01 -11.00 -28.60
N ARG A 462 -4.73 -9.83 -29.18
CA ARG A 462 -4.48 -8.59 -28.45
C ARG A 462 -5.70 -8.06 -27.70
N PHE A 463 -6.85 -7.97 -28.37
CA PHE A 463 -8.05 -7.32 -27.82
C PHE A 463 -9.15 -8.30 -27.39
N GLY A 464 -8.98 -9.59 -27.65
CA GLY A 464 -10.03 -10.58 -27.47
C GLY A 464 -10.43 -10.86 -26.03
N SER A 465 -9.73 -10.33 -25.03
CA SER A 465 -10.12 -10.44 -23.62
C SER A 465 -11.12 -9.35 -23.18
N LEU A 466 -11.27 -8.27 -23.95
CA LEU A 466 -12.13 -7.14 -23.60
C LEU A 466 -13.60 -7.53 -23.66
N ARG A 467 -14.35 -7.19 -22.60
CA ARG A 467 -15.77 -7.52 -22.44
C ARG A 467 -16.54 -6.30 -21.94
N ILE A 468 -17.80 -6.22 -22.33
CA ILE A 468 -18.75 -5.25 -21.82
C ILE A 468 -19.88 -6.02 -21.13
N HIS A 469 -20.12 -5.76 -19.85
CA HIS A 469 -21.16 -6.42 -19.06
C HIS A 469 -22.28 -5.44 -18.75
N VAL A 470 -23.49 -5.98 -18.60
CA VAL A 470 -24.65 -5.28 -18.05
C VAL A 470 -25.02 -5.95 -16.74
N ALA A 471 -24.92 -5.18 -15.65
CA ALA A 471 -25.32 -5.60 -14.31
C ALA A 471 -26.58 -4.83 -13.89
N TYR A 472 -27.49 -5.48 -13.17
CA TYR A 472 -28.72 -4.86 -12.70
C TYR A 472 -29.23 -5.49 -11.42
N GLN A 473 -30.22 -4.84 -10.83
CA GLN A 473 -31.02 -5.40 -9.77
C GLN A 473 -31.72 -6.67 -10.28
N ASN A 474 -31.53 -7.82 -9.62
CA ASN A 474 -32.05 -9.11 -10.11
C ASN A 474 -32.87 -9.91 -9.06
N LEU A 475 -33.62 -9.22 -8.18
CA LEU A 475 -34.45 -9.86 -7.16
C LEU A 475 -35.92 -9.43 -7.28
N VAL A 476 -36.83 -10.39 -7.39
CA VAL A 476 -38.27 -10.11 -7.40
C VAL A 476 -38.72 -9.49 -6.08
N GLY A 477 -39.51 -8.41 -6.17
CA GLY A 477 -40.06 -7.69 -5.01
C GLY A 477 -39.12 -6.65 -4.39
N GLN A 478 -37.87 -6.55 -4.86
CA GLN A 478 -36.95 -5.51 -4.42
C GLN A 478 -37.33 -4.14 -5.03
N PRO A 479 -37.33 -3.03 -4.26
CA PRO A 479 -37.67 -1.71 -4.78
C PRO A 479 -36.70 -1.24 -5.87
N THR A 480 -37.21 -0.58 -6.92
CA THR A 480 -36.39 -0.04 -8.03
C THR A 480 -35.45 1.09 -7.63
N ALA A 481 -35.60 1.64 -6.42
CA ALA A 481 -34.66 2.58 -5.83
C ALA A 481 -33.38 1.90 -5.32
N VAL A 482 -33.36 0.57 -5.17
CA VAL A 482 -32.17 -0.15 -4.71
C VAL A 482 -31.20 -0.38 -5.87
N THR A 483 -29.95 0.04 -5.68
CA THR A 483 -28.90 0.03 -6.70
C THR A 483 -27.77 -0.96 -6.38
N GLU A 484 -28.10 -2.11 -5.79
CA GLU A 484 -27.15 -3.22 -5.66
C GLU A 484 -27.32 -4.11 -6.88
N PHE A 485 -26.33 -4.05 -7.77
CA PHE A 485 -26.35 -4.74 -9.06
C PHE A 485 -25.67 -6.09 -8.94
N THR A 486 -26.10 -7.05 -9.76
CA THR A 486 -25.36 -8.29 -9.99
C THR A 486 -25.14 -8.48 -11.48
N ALA A 487 -24.02 -9.09 -11.83
CA ALA A 487 -23.78 -9.64 -13.16
C ALA A 487 -24.30 -11.08 -13.28
N TYR A 488 -24.63 -11.76 -12.18
CA TYR A 488 -25.18 -13.12 -12.15
C TYR A 488 -26.70 -13.11 -12.36
N ASN A 489 -27.10 -12.74 -13.57
CA ASN A 489 -28.48 -12.52 -13.94
C ASN A 489 -29.17 -13.83 -14.39
N ASN A 490 -30.21 -14.25 -13.65
CA ASN A 490 -31.12 -15.35 -14.01
C ASN A 490 -30.42 -16.61 -14.52
N GLY A 491 -29.47 -17.14 -13.75
CA GLY A 491 -28.80 -18.42 -14.04
C GLY A 491 -27.41 -18.31 -14.69
N GLY A 492 -26.84 -17.12 -14.81
CA GLY A 492 -25.43 -16.97 -15.22
C GLY A 492 -24.98 -15.53 -15.47
N SER A 493 -23.71 -15.35 -15.84
CA SER A 493 -23.11 -14.04 -16.13
C SER A 493 -23.14 -13.65 -17.61
N ASN A 494 -24.21 -14.05 -18.31
CA ASN A 494 -24.27 -14.03 -19.78
C ASN A 494 -24.72 -12.69 -20.38
N ALA A 495 -25.16 -11.73 -19.55
CA ALA A 495 -25.49 -10.38 -20.00
C ALA A 495 -24.21 -9.57 -20.32
N ARG A 496 -23.50 -10.01 -21.36
CA ARG A 496 -22.22 -9.44 -21.80
C ARG A 496 -22.01 -9.63 -23.30
N VAL A 497 -21.06 -8.90 -23.86
CA VAL A 497 -20.53 -9.09 -25.22
C VAL A 497 -19.01 -8.93 -25.23
N ASN A 498 -18.34 -9.55 -26.20
CA ASN A 498 -16.92 -9.28 -26.43
C ASN A 498 -16.79 -7.96 -27.18
N ALA A 499 -15.85 -7.10 -26.76
CA ALA A 499 -15.69 -5.80 -27.41
C ALA A 499 -15.31 -5.92 -28.89
N ILE A 500 -14.63 -7.00 -29.28
CA ILE A 500 -14.26 -7.31 -30.66
C ILE A 500 -15.45 -7.71 -31.56
N ASP A 501 -16.60 -8.10 -30.96
CA ASP A 501 -17.78 -8.55 -31.71
C ASP A 501 -18.72 -7.39 -32.08
N GLY A 502 -18.38 -6.16 -31.68
CA GLY A 502 -19.14 -4.96 -32.04
C GLY A 502 -19.03 -4.59 -33.51
N THR A 503 -20.02 -3.87 -34.02
CA THR A 503 -20.00 -3.34 -35.39
C THR A 503 -19.25 -2.01 -35.40
N ASN A 504 -18.09 -1.97 -36.08
CA ASN A 504 -17.30 -0.75 -36.30
C ASN A 504 -18.01 0.18 -37.29
N ASP A 505 -18.14 1.47 -36.96
CA ASP A 505 -18.74 2.49 -37.83
C ASP A 505 -17.80 3.05 -38.92
N GLY A 506 -16.58 2.51 -39.00
CA GLY A 506 -15.52 2.94 -39.90
C GLY A 506 -14.56 3.96 -39.29
N SER A 507 -14.81 4.42 -38.06
CA SER A 507 -13.94 5.32 -37.31
C SER A 507 -13.27 4.66 -36.10
N ASN A 508 -13.37 3.33 -35.97
CA ASN A 508 -12.96 2.56 -34.78
C ASN A 508 -13.82 2.84 -33.54
N HIS A 509 -15.07 3.25 -33.77
CA HIS A 509 -16.12 3.31 -32.77
C HIS A 509 -17.12 2.18 -33.05
N TYR A 510 -17.49 1.44 -32.01
CA TYR A 510 -18.22 0.18 -32.12
C TYR A 510 -19.59 0.30 -31.50
N THR A 511 -20.54 -0.42 -32.06
CA THR A 511 -21.87 -0.63 -31.47
C THR A 511 -22.13 -2.11 -31.27
N ALA A 512 -22.54 -2.52 -30.08
CA ALA A 512 -22.89 -3.91 -29.77
C ALA A 512 -24.23 -3.99 -29.03
N VAL A 513 -24.97 -5.08 -29.27
CA VAL A 513 -26.23 -5.36 -28.56
C VAL A 513 -25.98 -6.49 -27.56
N ILE A 514 -26.24 -6.18 -26.29
CA ILE A 514 -26.13 -7.10 -25.16
C ILE A 514 -27.52 -7.64 -24.86
N LYS A 515 -27.66 -8.96 -24.90
CA LYS A 515 -28.91 -9.65 -24.52
C LYS A 515 -29.01 -9.76 -23.02
N LEU A 516 -30.19 -9.46 -22.50
CA LEU A 516 -30.53 -9.63 -21.09
C LEU A 516 -31.48 -10.84 -20.96
N PRO A 517 -31.22 -11.77 -20.04
CA PRO A 517 -32.15 -12.86 -19.73
C PRO A 517 -33.59 -12.39 -19.51
N ALA A 518 -34.56 -13.22 -19.91
CA ALA A 518 -35.96 -13.02 -19.57
C ALA A 518 -36.17 -13.06 -18.04
N ASN A 519 -37.23 -12.41 -17.55
CA ASN A 519 -37.58 -12.44 -16.13
C ASN A 519 -38.08 -13.83 -15.73
N THR A 520 -37.79 -14.22 -14.49
CA THR A 520 -38.25 -15.47 -13.87
C THR A 520 -39.09 -15.17 -12.63
N ASP A 521 -39.60 -16.20 -11.96
CA ASP A 521 -40.34 -16.06 -10.69
C ASP A 521 -39.47 -15.51 -9.55
N THR A 522 -38.14 -15.54 -9.69
CA THR A 522 -37.18 -15.19 -8.65
C THR A 522 -36.28 -14.02 -9.02
N GLY A 523 -36.06 -13.74 -10.32
CA GLY A 523 -35.24 -12.63 -10.79
C GLY A 523 -35.90 -11.79 -11.88
N VAL A 524 -35.76 -10.47 -11.72
CA VAL A 524 -36.39 -9.45 -12.57
C VAL A 524 -35.37 -8.37 -12.88
N ALA A 525 -35.27 -7.94 -14.14
CA ALA A 525 -34.45 -6.80 -14.52
C ALA A 525 -35.28 -5.50 -14.44
N ALA A 526 -34.97 -4.62 -13.48
CA ALA A 526 -35.71 -3.38 -13.26
C ALA A 526 -34.82 -2.27 -12.67
N GLY A 527 -35.36 -1.04 -12.68
CA GLY A 527 -34.73 0.15 -12.09
C GLY A 527 -33.51 0.63 -12.87
N THR A 528 -32.44 0.90 -12.13
CA THR A 528 -31.14 1.31 -12.69
C THR A 528 -30.26 0.09 -12.95
N ALA A 529 -29.57 0.11 -14.08
CA ALA A 529 -28.58 -0.87 -14.48
C ALA A 529 -27.24 -0.18 -14.75
N ARG A 530 -26.18 -0.97 -14.85
CA ARG A 530 -24.82 -0.51 -15.11
C ARG A 530 -24.24 -1.23 -16.31
N VAL A 531 -23.73 -0.47 -17.27
CA VAL A 531 -22.76 -0.98 -18.24
C VAL A 531 -21.37 -0.79 -17.65
N VAL A 532 -20.50 -1.79 -17.84
CA VAL A 532 -19.11 -1.76 -17.38
C VAL A 532 -18.22 -2.51 -18.33
N THR A 533 -17.01 -2.01 -18.53
CA THR A 533 -15.98 -2.69 -19.30
C THR A 533 -15.06 -3.46 -18.35
N ILE A 534 -14.60 -4.63 -18.78
CA ILE A 534 -13.55 -5.39 -18.11
C ILE A 534 -12.63 -6.00 -19.17
N GLY A 535 -11.42 -6.38 -18.76
CA GLY A 535 -10.46 -7.05 -19.62
C GLY A 535 -9.09 -6.38 -19.63
N GLN A 536 -8.22 -6.92 -20.47
CA GLN A 536 -6.81 -6.56 -20.63
C GLN A 536 -6.44 -6.55 -22.11
N VAL A 537 -5.30 -5.96 -22.43
CA VAL A 537 -4.69 -6.04 -23.75
C VAL A 537 -3.50 -6.97 -23.68
N VAL A 538 -3.39 -7.91 -24.62
CA VAL A 538 -2.22 -8.79 -24.74
C VAL A 538 -1.18 -8.11 -25.61
N GLU A 539 0.02 -7.90 -25.10
CA GLU A 539 1.17 -7.42 -25.87
C GLU A 539 2.25 -8.48 -25.97
N HIS A 540 3.14 -8.35 -26.96
CA HIS A 540 4.39 -9.09 -26.96
C HIS A 540 5.26 -8.63 -25.79
N LEU A 541 5.82 -9.60 -25.07
CA LEU A 541 6.72 -9.34 -23.96
C LEU A 541 8.03 -8.75 -24.51
N LEU A 542 8.49 -7.65 -23.89
CA LEU A 542 9.72 -6.96 -24.29
C LEU A 542 10.92 -7.40 -23.44
N GLU A 543 12.09 -7.41 -24.07
CA GLU A 543 13.37 -7.75 -23.45
C GLU A 543 13.74 -6.75 -22.34
N VAL A 544 13.63 -7.21 -21.10
CA VAL A 544 13.96 -6.44 -19.89
C VAL A 544 15.45 -6.07 -19.87
N LYS A 545 16.33 -6.95 -20.38
CA LYS A 545 17.79 -6.74 -20.45
C LYS A 545 18.23 -6.13 -21.79
N SER A 546 17.46 -5.20 -22.34
CA SER A 546 17.80 -4.53 -23.60
C SER A 546 18.66 -3.28 -23.37
N ALA A 547 19.72 -3.12 -24.17
CA ALA A 547 20.49 -1.89 -24.20
C ALA A 547 19.88 -0.80 -25.11
N THR A 548 18.85 -1.14 -25.89
CA THR A 548 18.28 -0.29 -26.95
C THR A 548 16.81 0.02 -26.70
N ASP A 549 16.39 1.21 -27.11
CA ASP A 549 15.01 1.68 -27.09
C ASP A 549 14.53 1.99 -28.53
N PRO A 550 13.31 1.56 -28.94
CA PRO A 550 12.39 0.72 -28.18
C PRO A 550 12.97 -0.67 -27.91
N ARG A 551 12.60 -1.26 -26.76
CA ARG A 551 13.04 -2.61 -26.36
C ARG A 551 12.54 -3.62 -27.41
N PRO A 552 13.39 -4.56 -27.87
CA PRO A 552 12.95 -5.62 -28.76
C PRO A 552 12.05 -6.62 -28.02
N GLU A 553 11.31 -7.42 -28.77
CA GLU A 553 10.51 -8.52 -28.24
C GLU A 553 11.40 -9.69 -27.78
N VAL A 554 10.94 -10.43 -26.77
CA VAL A 554 11.58 -11.68 -26.32
C VAL A 554 11.51 -12.72 -27.44
N VAL A 555 12.57 -13.54 -27.58
CA VAL A 555 12.64 -14.63 -28.57
C VAL A 555 12.89 -15.97 -27.87
N PRO A 556 11.99 -16.98 -28.01
CA PRO A 556 10.75 -16.97 -28.80
C PRO A 556 9.70 -16.00 -28.25
N THR A 557 8.79 -15.54 -29.13
CA THR A 557 7.77 -14.55 -28.76
C THR A 557 6.90 -15.06 -27.61
N GLU A 558 6.94 -14.31 -26.52
CA GLU A 558 6.06 -14.48 -25.36
C GLU A 558 5.07 -13.31 -25.27
N THR A 559 4.04 -13.44 -24.46
CA THR A 559 3.02 -12.41 -24.31
C THR A 559 2.87 -11.99 -22.85
N VAL A 560 2.43 -10.75 -22.65
CA VAL A 560 2.12 -10.18 -21.35
C VAL A 560 0.75 -9.51 -21.40
N ASN A 561 -0.01 -9.65 -20.32
CA ASN A 561 -1.26 -8.92 -20.14
C ASN A 561 -0.95 -7.51 -19.63
N VAL A 562 -1.39 -6.51 -20.39
CA VAL A 562 -1.36 -5.10 -20.04
C VAL A 562 -2.74 -4.65 -19.61
N VAL A 563 -2.78 -3.92 -18.51
CA VAL A 563 -4.01 -3.50 -17.86
C VAL A 563 -4.65 -2.34 -18.60
N VAL A 564 -5.97 -2.35 -18.65
CA VAL A 564 -6.76 -1.37 -19.40
C VAL A 564 -7.54 -0.51 -18.42
N GLN A 565 -7.54 0.80 -18.59
CA GLN A 565 -8.38 1.70 -17.82
C GLN A 565 -9.85 1.44 -18.18
N ASN A 566 -10.49 0.58 -17.41
CA ASN A 566 -11.89 0.20 -17.59
C ASN A 566 -12.83 1.32 -17.13
N THR A 567 -14.03 1.37 -17.70
CA THR A 567 -15.04 2.38 -17.40
C THR A 567 -16.41 1.77 -17.16
N PHE A 568 -17.31 2.58 -16.61
CA PHE A 568 -18.69 2.19 -16.36
C PHE A 568 -19.62 3.38 -16.59
N GLN A 569 -20.90 3.08 -16.78
CA GLN A 569 -21.95 4.07 -16.84
C GLN A 569 -23.27 3.47 -16.34
N ASP A 570 -23.93 4.19 -15.42
CA ASP A 570 -25.27 3.84 -14.95
C ASP A 570 -26.33 4.37 -15.93
N PHE A 571 -27.37 3.57 -16.17
CA PHE A 571 -28.48 3.93 -17.05
C PHE A 571 -29.81 3.41 -16.48
N ALA A 572 -30.91 4.08 -16.84
CA ALA A 572 -32.24 3.62 -16.46
C ALA A 572 -32.66 2.46 -17.38
N LEU A 573 -32.75 1.25 -16.84
CA LEU A 573 -33.34 0.12 -17.56
C LEU A 573 -34.87 0.28 -17.60
N THR A 574 -35.45 0.73 -16.49
CA THR A 574 -36.86 1.13 -16.37
C THR A 574 -36.99 2.30 -15.41
N GLY A 575 -37.94 3.20 -15.62
CA GLY A 575 -38.23 4.29 -14.69
C GLY A 575 -37.14 5.36 -14.67
N THR A 576 -36.93 6.00 -13.52
CA THR A 576 -35.96 7.08 -13.35
C THR A 576 -34.57 6.53 -13.01
N LEU A 577 -33.53 7.13 -13.61
CA LEU A 577 -32.14 6.84 -13.28
C LEU A 577 -31.87 7.21 -11.81
N ASN A 578 -31.43 6.23 -11.03
CA ASN A 578 -30.94 6.40 -9.66
C ASN A 578 -29.54 5.76 -9.59
N PRO A 579 -28.47 6.54 -9.75
CA PRO A 579 -27.11 5.99 -9.77
C PRO A 579 -26.74 5.29 -8.47
N ARG A 580 -25.87 4.27 -8.56
CA ARG A 580 -25.36 3.62 -7.36
C ARG A 580 -24.49 4.59 -6.57
N ARG A 581 -24.73 4.67 -5.26
CA ARG A 581 -23.92 5.48 -4.34
C ARG A 581 -22.42 5.18 -4.47
N THR A 582 -21.61 6.23 -4.46
CA THR A 582 -20.16 6.13 -4.31
C THR A 582 -19.83 5.93 -2.83
N VAL A 583 -19.02 4.92 -2.52
CA VAL A 583 -18.64 4.59 -1.13
C VAL A 583 -17.13 4.66 -0.97
N VAL A 584 -16.41 4.08 -1.92
CA VAL A 584 -14.94 4.09 -2.02
C VAL A 584 -14.55 4.53 -3.43
N ALA A 585 -13.28 4.89 -3.63
CA ALA A 585 -12.76 5.31 -4.92
C ALA A 585 -11.56 4.46 -5.35
N THR A 586 -11.48 4.13 -6.64
CA THR A 586 -10.38 3.33 -7.21
C THR A 586 -9.02 4.00 -7.00
N GLU A 587 -8.97 5.34 -7.07
CA GLU A 587 -7.76 6.13 -6.87
C GLU A 587 -7.20 5.95 -5.45
N LYS A 588 -8.07 5.80 -4.45
CA LYS A 588 -7.66 5.51 -3.07
C LYS A 588 -7.06 4.12 -2.94
N CYS A 589 -7.63 3.12 -3.61
CA CYS A 589 -7.04 1.77 -3.67
C CYS A 589 -5.66 1.80 -4.35
N ASN A 590 -5.53 2.57 -5.44
CA ASN A 590 -4.30 2.69 -6.22
C ASN A 590 -3.18 3.42 -5.47
N GLN A 591 -3.48 4.16 -4.39
CA GLN A 591 -2.43 4.67 -3.50
C GLN A 591 -1.55 3.52 -2.97
N CYS A 592 -2.15 2.37 -2.63
CA CYS A 592 -1.41 1.19 -2.18
C CYS A 592 -1.12 0.20 -3.31
N HIS A 593 -2.05 -0.03 -4.23
CA HIS A 593 -1.95 -1.10 -5.24
C HIS A 593 -1.33 -0.67 -6.58
N GLY A 594 -1.07 0.63 -6.80
CA GLY A 594 -0.61 1.15 -8.10
C GLY A 594 -1.71 1.07 -9.14
N ALA A 595 -1.92 -0.11 -9.72
CA ALA A 595 -3.09 -0.44 -10.51
C ALA A 595 -3.85 -1.58 -9.82
N LEU A 596 -5.06 -1.30 -9.35
CA LEU A 596 -5.88 -2.30 -8.66
C LEU A 596 -6.05 -3.57 -9.52
N GLY A 597 -5.87 -4.74 -8.91
CA GLY A 597 -6.09 -6.03 -9.56
C GLY A 597 -4.91 -6.54 -10.39
N THR A 598 -3.82 -5.78 -10.59
CA THR A 598 -2.69 -6.19 -11.45
C THR A 598 -1.59 -6.95 -10.71
N THR A 599 -1.45 -6.69 -9.42
CA THR A 599 -0.55 -7.38 -8.49
C THR A 599 -1.22 -7.44 -7.13
N SER A 600 -1.11 -8.58 -6.45
CA SER A 600 -1.59 -8.77 -5.07
C SER A 600 -0.72 -9.79 -4.36
N GLY A 601 -0.27 -9.45 -3.14
CA GLY A 601 0.18 -10.37 -2.11
C GLY A 601 1.47 -11.18 -2.34
N SER A 602 1.97 -11.33 -3.57
CA SER A 602 3.06 -12.27 -3.83
C SER A 602 3.83 -12.01 -5.15
N ASN A 603 4.14 -10.75 -5.41
CA ASN A 603 5.30 -10.33 -6.21
C ASN A 603 5.28 -10.58 -7.74
N THR A 604 4.18 -11.03 -8.35
CA THR A 604 4.02 -11.03 -9.83
C THR A 604 2.54 -10.92 -10.28
N LEU A 605 2.33 -10.64 -11.56
CA LEU A 605 1.03 -10.72 -12.27
C LEU A 605 0.35 -12.10 -12.19
N ALA A 606 1.10 -13.18 -11.91
CA ALA A 606 0.54 -14.53 -11.84
C ALA A 606 -0.49 -14.67 -10.70
N ASN A 607 -0.34 -13.88 -9.64
CA ASN A 607 -1.19 -13.90 -8.45
C ASN A 607 -2.19 -12.73 -8.41
N ALA A 608 -2.34 -12.03 -9.53
CA ALA A 608 -3.23 -10.90 -9.68
C ALA A 608 -4.70 -11.35 -9.61
N PHE A 609 -5.54 -10.64 -8.83
CA PHE A 609 -6.98 -10.91 -8.80
C PHE A 609 -7.57 -10.90 -10.20
N HIS A 610 -8.04 -12.06 -10.65
CA HIS A 610 -8.59 -12.23 -12.00
C HIS A 610 -7.65 -11.78 -13.12
N SER A 611 -6.35 -12.05 -12.92
CA SER A 611 -5.25 -11.76 -13.85
C SER A 611 -5.06 -10.27 -14.16
N GLY A 612 -5.74 -9.34 -13.47
CA GLY A 612 -5.72 -7.90 -13.77
C GLY A 612 -6.83 -7.40 -14.70
N ALA A 613 -7.77 -8.26 -15.08
CA ALA A 613 -8.88 -7.88 -15.96
C ALA A 613 -9.95 -7.01 -15.28
N ARG A 614 -9.92 -6.88 -13.95
CA ARG A 614 -10.92 -6.14 -13.15
C ARG A 614 -10.17 -5.21 -12.22
N ASN A 615 -10.13 -3.93 -12.58
CA ASN A 615 -9.22 -2.96 -11.97
C ASN A 615 -9.90 -1.63 -11.56
N ILE A 616 -11.23 -1.63 -11.50
CA ILE A 616 -12.01 -0.53 -10.93
C ILE A 616 -13.00 -1.11 -9.92
N VAL A 617 -13.27 -0.39 -8.83
CA VAL A 617 -14.20 -0.81 -7.77
C VAL A 617 -15.57 -1.17 -8.35
N GLU A 618 -16.01 -0.41 -9.34
CA GLU A 618 -17.30 -0.57 -10.01
C GLU A 618 -17.42 -1.88 -10.77
N ALA A 619 -16.31 -2.46 -11.23
CA ALA A 619 -16.24 -3.78 -11.84
C ALA A 619 -16.30 -4.87 -10.78
N CYS A 620 -15.70 -4.66 -9.60
CA CYS A 620 -15.71 -5.63 -8.53
C CYS A 620 -17.13 -5.85 -7.97
N VAL A 621 -17.87 -4.77 -7.67
CA VAL A 621 -19.18 -4.84 -6.97
C VAL A 621 -20.28 -5.58 -7.71
N MET A 622 -20.20 -5.79 -9.03
CA MET A 622 -21.23 -6.55 -9.75
C MET A 622 -21.05 -8.06 -9.66
N CYS A 623 -19.85 -8.53 -9.32
CA CYS A 623 -19.55 -9.95 -9.15
C CYS A 623 -19.39 -10.30 -7.67
N HIS A 624 -18.80 -9.37 -6.91
CA HIS A 624 -18.68 -9.39 -5.46
C HIS A 624 -19.87 -8.66 -4.83
N ASP A 625 -21.07 -9.07 -5.24
CA ASP A 625 -22.33 -8.52 -4.74
C ASP A 625 -22.85 -9.31 -3.51
N VAL A 626 -24.02 -8.92 -3.01
CA VAL A 626 -24.66 -9.49 -1.82
C VAL A 626 -25.01 -10.98 -1.97
N ASN A 627 -25.32 -11.42 -3.19
CA ASN A 627 -25.76 -12.79 -3.49
C ASN A 627 -24.57 -13.75 -3.68
N ARG A 628 -23.33 -13.26 -3.57
CA ARG A 628 -22.13 -14.06 -3.82
C ARG A 628 -21.70 -14.85 -2.58
N SER A 629 -22.14 -16.10 -2.48
CA SER A 629 -21.55 -17.08 -1.56
C SER A 629 -20.16 -17.53 -2.05
N SER A 630 -19.25 -17.81 -1.12
CA SER A 630 -17.98 -18.50 -1.40
C SER A 630 -18.07 -19.97 -1.04
N SER A 631 -17.37 -20.86 -1.74
CA SER A 631 -17.12 -22.23 -1.25
C SER A 631 -16.25 -22.28 0.01
N THR A 632 -15.60 -21.17 0.36
CA THR A 632 -14.76 -21.04 1.55
C THR A 632 -15.58 -21.00 2.81
N VAL A 633 -15.16 -21.75 3.82
CA VAL A 633 -15.79 -21.87 5.13
C VAL A 633 -15.21 -20.84 6.09
N MET A 634 -16.07 -20.22 6.90
CA MET A 634 -15.64 -19.29 7.95
C MET A 634 -14.75 -19.99 8.98
N THR A 635 -13.73 -19.29 9.44
CA THR A 635 -12.73 -19.76 10.39
C THR A 635 -13.12 -19.55 11.85
N ASN A 636 -14.33 -19.07 12.12
CA ASN A 636 -14.86 -18.83 13.47
C ASN A 636 -15.59 -20.05 14.07
N GLY A 637 -15.54 -21.19 13.39
CA GLY A 637 -16.18 -22.44 13.81
C GLY A 637 -17.68 -22.55 13.52
N LEU A 638 -18.31 -21.49 12.99
CA LEU A 638 -19.70 -21.56 12.57
C LEU A 638 -19.82 -22.35 11.26
N ALA A 639 -20.94 -23.07 11.11
CA ALA A 639 -21.26 -23.84 9.90
C ALA A 639 -21.75 -22.93 8.76
N MET A 640 -20.91 -21.96 8.38
CA MET A 640 -21.22 -20.90 7.43
C MET A 640 -20.10 -20.76 6.40
N GLN A 641 -20.47 -20.42 5.18
CA GLN A 641 -19.55 -19.99 4.13
C GLN A 641 -19.18 -18.52 4.33
N GLU A 642 -17.96 -18.13 3.95
CA GLU A 642 -17.61 -16.71 3.84
C GLU A 642 -18.40 -16.06 2.71
N SER A 643 -18.78 -14.79 2.94
CA SER A 643 -19.41 -13.98 1.90
C SER A 643 -18.34 -13.22 1.13
N TYR A 644 -18.36 -13.34 -0.21
CA TYR A 644 -17.52 -12.54 -1.09
C TYR A 644 -18.19 -11.26 -1.57
N GLN A 645 -19.21 -10.79 -0.84
CA GLN A 645 -19.67 -9.41 -0.95
C GLN A 645 -18.48 -8.46 -0.74
N LEU A 646 -18.30 -7.49 -1.63
CA LEU A 646 -17.10 -6.65 -1.69
C LEU A 646 -16.74 -6.03 -0.34
N LYS A 647 -17.70 -5.42 0.36
CA LYS A 647 -17.43 -4.76 1.65
C LYS A 647 -16.94 -5.74 2.73
N ARG A 648 -17.52 -6.95 2.80
CA ARG A 648 -17.11 -7.96 3.78
C ARG A 648 -15.73 -8.51 3.43
N MET A 649 -15.50 -8.82 2.16
CA MET A 649 -14.22 -9.33 1.67
C MET A 649 -13.09 -8.32 1.90
N ILE A 650 -13.26 -7.07 1.44
CA ILE A 650 -12.22 -6.04 1.57
C ILE A 650 -11.94 -5.69 3.03
N HIS A 651 -12.96 -5.55 3.88
CA HIS A 651 -12.76 -5.37 5.31
C HIS A 651 -12.13 -6.60 5.98
N GLY A 652 -12.53 -7.81 5.58
CA GLY A 652 -11.98 -9.05 6.14
C GLY A 652 -10.49 -9.22 5.86
N ILE A 653 -10.06 -8.90 4.64
CA ILE A 653 -8.66 -8.93 4.20
C ILE A 653 -7.84 -7.86 4.95
N HIS A 654 -8.23 -6.58 4.86
CA HIS A 654 -7.43 -5.47 5.39
C HIS A 654 -7.61 -5.24 6.90
N GLY A 655 -8.68 -5.77 7.49
CA GLY A 655 -8.98 -5.73 8.92
C GLY A 655 -8.43 -6.93 9.70
N SER A 656 -7.57 -7.75 9.09
CA SER A 656 -7.05 -8.99 9.68
C SER A 656 -6.41 -8.81 11.06
N SER A 657 -5.72 -7.69 11.28
CA SER A 657 -5.14 -7.32 12.57
C SER A 657 -6.19 -7.15 13.69
N ARG A 658 -7.42 -6.76 13.34
CA ARG A 658 -8.56 -6.59 14.28
C ARG A 658 -9.40 -7.83 14.47
N ARG A 659 -9.45 -8.71 13.48
CA ARG A 659 -10.20 -9.97 13.56
C ARG A 659 -9.65 -10.87 14.66
N THR A 660 -10.48 -11.80 15.11
CA THR A 660 -10.13 -12.88 16.05
C THR A 660 -9.81 -14.14 15.27
N HIS A 661 -10.55 -14.37 14.19
CA HIS A 661 -10.39 -15.48 13.27
C HIS A 661 -9.96 -14.97 11.90
N PRO A 662 -8.98 -15.61 11.24
CA PRO A 662 -8.43 -15.12 9.97
C PRO A 662 -9.50 -15.09 8.87
N PHE A 663 -9.49 -14.08 8.02
CA PHE A 663 -10.23 -14.17 6.75
C PHE A 663 -9.39 -14.99 5.79
N THR A 664 -9.98 -15.96 5.10
CA THR A 664 -9.25 -16.93 4.26
C THR A 664 -9.86 -17.06 2.88
N HIS A 665 -9.07 -17.53 1.92
CA HIS A 665 -9.54 -18.10 0.66
C HIS A 665 -9.35 -19.62 0.67
N GLY A 666 -10.16 -20.39 -0.07
CA GLY A 666 -9.94 -21.83 -0.26
C GLY A 666 -10.30 -22.76 0.92
N ASN A 667 -10.31 -22.29 2.17
CA ASN A 667 -10.56 -23.13 3.35
C ASN A 667 -11.88 -23.94 3.26
N PRO A 668 -11.86 -25.28 3.33
CA PRO A 668 -13.06 -26.12 3.33
C PRO A 668 -13.48 -26.62 4.72
N VAL A 669 -12.71 -26.30 5.76
CA VAL A 669 -12.85 -26.87 7.10
C VAL A 669 -13.59 -25.90 8.02
N GLN A 670 -14.66 -26.41 8.65
CA GLN A 670 -15.32 -25.77 9.77
C GLN A 670 -14.52 -26.03 11.05
N GLY A 671 -14.03 -24.96 11.66
CA GLY A 671 -13.34 -24.98 12.95
C GLY A 671 -12.99 -23.56 13.38
N ALA A 672 -12.70 -23.37 14.67
CA ALA A 672 -12.28 -22.07 15.21
C ALA A 672 -10.76 -21.96 15.07
N PHE A 673 -10.29 -21.36 13.99
CA PHE A 673 -8.86 -21.17 13.74
C PHE A 673 -8.31 -20.01 14.56
N GLY A 674 -7.06 -20.15 15.01
CA GLY A 674 -6.23 -19.05 15.49
C GLY A 674 -5.70 -18.19 14.35
N LYS A 675 -5.14 -17.02 14.68
CA LYS A 675 -4.50 -16.13 13.69
C LYS A 675 -3.27 -16.74 13.03
N ASP A 676 -2.59 -17.61 13.76
CA ASP A 676 -1.50 -18.47 13.28
C ASP A 676 -1.98 -19.53 12.28
N GLY A 677 -3.29 -19.59 12.01
CA GLY A 677 -3.89 -20.54 11.08
C GLY A 677 -4.02 -21.96 11.63
N SER A 678 -3.83 -22.18 12.93
CA SER A 678 -3.96 -23.49 13.57
C SER A 678 -5.38 -23.74 14.11
N LEU A 679 -5.78 -25.02 14.20
CA LEU A 679 -7.04 -25.50 14.78
C LEU A 679 -6.80 -26.05 16.20
N PRO A 680 -7.05 -25.30 17.28
CA PRO A 680 -6.77 -25.78 18.63
C PRO A 680 -7.62 -26.97 19.06
N LEU A 681 -8.85 -27.06 18.55
CA LEU A 681 -9.84 -28.08 18.92
C LEU A 681 -10.17 -29.07 17.78
N GLY A 682 -9.46 -28.97 16.65
CA GLY A 682 -9.80 -29.69 15.42
C GLY A 682 -11.02 -29.12 14.71
N GLY A 683 -11.46 -29.80 13.66
CA GLY A 683 -12.55 -29.34 12.80
C GLY A 683 -13.17 -30.46 11.97
N ILE A 684 -14.05 -30.08 11.04
CA ILE A 684 -14.65 -31.00 10.07
C ILE A 684 -14.73 -30.36 8.68
N PHE A 685 -14.69 -31.16 7.62
CA PHE A 685 -15.09 -30.69 6.29
C PHE A 685 -16.58 -30.35 6.31
N LEU A 686 -16.94 -29.08 6.02
CA LEU A 686 -18.33 -28.62 6.14
C LEU A 686 -19.25 -29.26 5.09
N ASN A 687 -18.72 -29.42 3.88
CA ASN A 687 -19.40 -29.98 2.72
C ASN A 687 -18.54 -31.08 2.10
N ASP A 688 -19.13 -31.87 1.20
CA ASP A 688 -18.36 -32.76 0.33
C ASP A 688 -17.32 -31.93 -0.43
N TYR A 689 -16.05 -32.31 -0.30
CA TYR A 689 -14.94 -31.60 -0.90
C TYR A 689 -14.42 -32.34 -2.12
N ALA A 690 -14.37 -31.63 -3.24
CA ALA A 690 -13.73 -32.05 -4.46
C ALA A 690 -12.88 -30.90 -5.01
N VAL A 691 -11.74 -31.22 -5.60
CA VAL A 691 -10.93 -30.22 -6.30
C VAL A 691 -11.72 -29.74 -7.52
N ARG A 692 -11.72 -28.43 -7.78
CA ARG A 692 -12.47 -27.86 -8.90
C ARG A 692 -12.04 -28.50 -10.22
N GLY A 693 -13.01 -28.99 -11.00
CA GLY A 693 -12.74 -29.66 -12.27
C GLY A 693 -12.26 -31.10 -12.13
N PHE A 694 -12.21 -31.64 -10.90
CA PHE A 694 -11.90 -33.02 -10.61
C PHE A 694 -13.13 -33.72 -10.03
N ALA A 695 -13.65 -34.72 -10.75
CA ALA A 695 -14.93 -35.35 -10.42
C ALA A 695 -14.97 -36.10 -9.07
N PRO A 696 -13.89 -36.76 -8.60
CA PRO A 696 -13.92 -37.46 -7.32
C PRO A 696 -14.10 -36.56 -6.11
N THR A 697 -15.03 -36.93 -5.22
CA THR A 697 -15.09 -36.41 -3.84
C THR A 697 -13.93 -37.00 -3.04
N LEU A 698 -13.11 -36.13 -2.47
CA LEU A 698 -11.94 -36.50 -1.66
C LEU A 698 -12.30 -36.68 -0.19
N PHE A 699 -13.16 -35.80 0.33
CA PHE A 699 -13.64 -35.85 1.71
C PHE A 699 -15.14 -35.66 1.72
N ASN A 700 -15.86 -36.53 2.43
CA ASN A 700 -17.28 -36.35 2.65
C ASN A 700 -17.53 -35.28 3.71
N ALA A 701 -18.68 -34.61 3.65
CA ALA A 701 -19.14 -33.71 4.71
C ALA A 701 -19.09 -34.42 6.07
N GLY A 702 -18.53 -33.74 7.08
CA GLY A 702 -18.33 -34.27 8.42
C GLY A 702 -17.03 -35.06 8.62
N ALA A 703 -16.20 -35.25 7.59
CA ALA A 703 -14.86 -35.82 7.75
C ALA A 703 -14.03 -34.99 8.74
N ALA A 704 -13.42 -35.64 9.73
CA ALA A 704 -12.72 -34.97 10.83
C ALA A 704 -11.33 -34.47 10.42
N VAL A 705 -10.95 -33.33 10.98
CA VAL A 705 -9.61 -32.73 10.92
C VAL A 705 -9.08 -32.63 12.35
N ALA A 706 -7.84 -33.07 12.55
CA ALA A 706 -7.26 -33.20 13.88
C ALA A 706 -7.00 -31.84 14.57
N ALA A 707 -6.99 -31.85 15.90
CA ALA A 707 -6.48 -30.71 16.66
C ALA A 707 -4.98 -30.50 16.40
N GLY A 708 -4.57 -29.25 16.25
CA GLY A 708 -3.21 -28.86 15.88
C GLY A 708 -2.99 -28.71 14.38
N SER A 709 -3.91 -29.14 13.51
CA SER A 709 -3.81 -28.91 12.07
C SER A 709 -3.80 -27.42 11.73
N SER A 710 -2.93 -27.00 10.82
CA SER A 710 -2.90 -25.67 10.21
C SER A 710 -3.51 -25.67 8.79
N PHE A 711 -3.71 -24.50 8.20
CA PHE A 711 -4.08 -24.40 6.77
C PHE A 711 -3.13 -25.18 5.85
N ALA A 712 -1.81 -25.05 6.03
CA ALA A 712 -0.82 -25.79 5.26
C ALA A 712 -0.98 -27.31 5.41
N THR A 713 -1.21 -27.82 6.62
CA THR A 713 -1.45 -29.27 6.80
C THR A 713 -2.76 -29.73 6.17
N VAL A 714 -3.79 -28.86 6.12
CA VAL A 714 -5.05 -29.16 5.44
C VAL A 714 -4.86 -29.20 3.93
N GLU A 715 -4.06 -28.29 3.36
CA GLU A 715 -3.66 -28.32 1.95
C GLU A 715 -2.91 -29.60 1.60
N GLU A 716 -1.90 -29.97 2.39
CA GLU A 716 -1.14 -31.22 2.22
C GLU A 716 -2.08 -32.42 2.21
N MET A 717 -2.97 -32.52 3.21
CA MET A 717 -3.97 -33.59 3.28
C MET A 717 -4.86 -33.66 2.02
N ILE A 718 -5.28 -32.50 1.50
CA ILE A 718 -6.11 -32.42 0.30
C ILE A 718 -5.32 -32.84 -0.94
N ASN A 719 -4.10 -32.33 -1.11
CA ASN A 719 -3.25 -32.58 -2.25
C ASN A 719 -2.83 -34.05 -2.32
N GLU A 720 -2.45 -34.65 -1.19
CA GLU A 720 -2.18 -36.09 -1.10
C GLU A 720 -3.38 -36.93 -1.49
N ALA A 721 -4.57 -36.61 -0.98
CA ALA A 721 -5.81 -37.32 -1.33
C ALA A 721 -6.15 -37.17 -2.82
N ALA A 722 -5.98 -35.97 -3.38
CA ALA A 722 -6.20 -35.69 -4.79
C ALA A 722 -5.24 -36.49 -5.67
N THR A 723 -3.94 -36.47 -5.38
CA THR A 723 -2.92 -37.24 -6.10
C THR A 723 -3.18 -38.74 -6.01
N ALA A 724 -3.53 -39.26 -4.83
CA ALA A 724 -3.91 -40.66 -4.64
C ALA A 724 -5.14 -41.06 -5.48
N ALA A 725 -6.08 -40.13 -5.67
CA ALA A 725 -7.25 -40.28 -6.53
C ALA A 725 -6.95 -40.07 -8.03
N GLY A 726 -5.71 -39.71 -8.40
CA GLY A 726 -5.26 -39.54 -9.79
C GLY A 726 -5.34 -38.10 -10.33
N TYR A 727 -5.42 -37.09 -9.47
CA TYR A 727 -5.34 -35.68 -9.88
C TYR A 727 -3.92 -35.31 -10.32
N THR A 728 -3.81 -34.65 -11.48
CA THR A 728 -2.53 -34.21 -12.07
C THR A 728 -2.46 -32.70 -12.30
N GLY A 729 -3.39 -31.93 -11.73
CA GLY A 729 -3.39 -30.47 -11.84
C GLY A 729 -2.55 -29.80 -10.76
N SER A 730 -2.64 -28.48 -10.68
CA SER A 730 -1.92 -27.68 -9.67
C SER A 730 -2.42 -27.97 -8.25
N PRO A 731 -1.53 -27.91 -7.25
CA PRO A 731 -1.92 -28.02 -5.84
C PRO A 731 -3.04 -27.05 -5.46
N VAL A 732 -3.85 -27.46 -4.49
CA VAL A 732 -4.78 -26.59 -3.78
C VAL A 732 -4.00 -25.71 -2.82
N GLU A 733 -4.36 -24.43 -2.77
CA GLU A 733 -3.83 -23.43 -1.85
C GLU A 733 -4.98 -22.81 -1.03
N ILE A 734 -4.71 -22.56 0.25
CA ILE A 734 -5.60 -21.92 1.23
C ILE A 734 -4.89 -20.65 1.73
N GLU A 735 -5.24 -19.52 1.13
CA GLU A 735 -4.66 -18.23 1.51
C GLU A 735 -5.16 -17.78 2.90
N ASN A 736 -4.22 -17.40 3.76
CA ASN A 736 -4.48 -16.83 5.08
C ASN A 736 -4.10 -15.37 5.09
N TYR A 737 -5.07 -14.49 4.84
CA TYR A 737 -4.82 -13.05 4.78
C TYR A 737 -4.40 -12.44 6.12
N ALA A 738 -4.56 -13.13 7.26
CA ALA A 738 -3.99 -12.64 8.51
C ALA A 738 -2.47 -12.77 8.59
N ALA A 739 -1.90 -13.72 7.85
CA ALA A 739 -0.46 -13.84 7.67
C ALA A 739 0.01 -12.93 6.51
N GLU A 740 -0.62 -13.07 5.35
CA GLU A 740 -0.15 -12.45 4.09
C GLU A 740 -0.39 -10.93 3.99
N VAL A 741 -1.43 -10.41 4.64
CA VAL A 741 -1.81 -9.00 4.56
C VAL A 741 -1.44 -8.30 5.87
N ALA A 742 -0.17 -7.90 5.95
CA ALA A 742 0.32 -6.98 6.96
C ALA A 742 -0.14 -5.55 6.64
N TRP A 743 -1.37 -5.19 7.07
CA TRP A 743 -1.93 -3.84 6.85
C TRP A 743 -0.95 -2.76 7.33
N PRO A 744 -0.46 -1.87 6.43
CA PRO A 744 0.62 -0.93 6.76
C PRO A 744 0.16 0.29 7.56
N GLY A 745 -1.14 0.60 7.53
CA GLY A 745 -1.73 1.76 8.19
C GLY A 745 -2.20 1.51 9.61
N VAL A 746 -2.83 2.52 10.21
CA VAL A 746 -3.50 2.39 11.50
C VAL A 746 -4.88 1.79 11.18
N GLY A 747 -5.14 0.54 11.55
CA GLY A 747 -6.36 -0.24 11.21
C GLY A 747 -7.67 0.28 11.81
N ILE A 748 -7.86 1.60 11.82
CA ILE A 748 -9.01 2.38 12.25
C ILE A 748 -9.32 3.50 11.23
N ASN A 749 -8.44 3.81 10.26
CA ASN A 749 -8.67 4.94 9.38
C ASN A 749 -9.58 4.58 8.19
N CYS A 750 -10.88 4.87 8.30
CA CYS A 750 -11.85 4.58 7.25
C CYS A 750 -11.59 5.39 5.97
N ASN A 751 -11.07 6.61 6.10
CA ASN A 751 -10.77 7.51 4.98
C ASN A 751 -9.64 7.01 4.06
N VAL A 752 -8.92 5.94 4.41
CA VAL A 752 -7.97 5.31 3.50
C VAL A 752 -8.68 4.80 2.24
N CYS A 753 -9.90 4.29 2.36
CA CYS A 753 -10.69 3.81 1.21
C CYS A 753 -11.96 4.63 0.99
N HIS A 754 -12.64 5.06 2.05
CA HIS A 754 -13.95 5.71 1.96
C HIS A 754 -13.85 7.15 1.45
N VAL A 755 -14.80 7.56 0.62
CA VAL A 755 -14.99 8.94 0.18
C VAL A 755 -16.24 9.55 0.81
N ASP A 756 -16.33 10.88 0.83
CA ASP A 756 -17.51 11.64 1.26
C ASP A 756 -18.07 11.24 2.63
N ASN A 757 -17.20 10.80 3.54
CA ASN A 757 -17.57 10.27 4.85
C ASN A 757 -18.59 9.12 4.80
N SER A 758 -18.59 8.34 3.71
CA SER A 758 -19.57 7.27 3.47
C SER A 758 -19.57 6.16 4.54
N TYR A 759 -18.46 6.01 5.28
CA TYR A 759 -18.34 5.08 6.40
C TYR A 759 -19.21 5.47 7.62
N LYS A 760 -19.59 6.75 7.74
CA LYS A 760 -20.38 7.26 8.88
C LYS A 760 -21.82 6.73 8.88
N ASN A 761 -22.32 6.23 7.75
CA ASN A 761 -23.65 5.63 7.67
C ASN A 761 -23.73 4.55 6.58
N ASP A 762 -23.81 3.28 6.97
CA ASP A 762 -23.99 2.17 6.03
C ASP A 762 -25.43 2.14 5.48
N LEU A 763 -25.59 2.42 4.19
CA LEU A 763 -26.87 2.39 3.47
C LEU A 763 -27.14 1.06 2.76
N GLY A 764 -26.45 -0.02 3.15
CA GLY A 764 -26.63 -1.37 2.64
C GLY A 764 -28.07 -1.87 2.77
N PRO A 765 -28.71 -2.29 1.66
CA PRO A 765 -30.13 -2.68 1.68
C PRO A 765 -30.36 -4.20 1.74
N LEU A 766 -29.38 -5.02 1.34
CA LEU A 766 -29.48 -6.48 1.25
C LEU A 766 -28.39 -7.18 2.06
N GLY A 767 -28.70 -8.39 2.54
CA GLY A 767 -27.81 -9.15 3.42
C GLY A 767 -26.73 -9.88 2.63
N ALA A 768 -25.60 -10.13 3.28
CA ALA A 768 -24.47 -10.84 2.70
C ALA A 768 -24.68 -12.36 2.83
N VAL A 769 -24.70 -13.09 1.72
CA VAL A 769 -24.96 -14.53 1.72
C VAL A 769 -23.84 -15.32 2.38
N VAL A 770 -24.22 -16.25 3.26
CA VAL A 770 -23.32 -17.16 4.00
C VAL A 770 -23.73 -18.63 3.90
N SER A 771 -24.83 -18.94 3.21
CA SER A 771 -25.29 -20.30 2.94
C SER A 771 -26.38 -20.31 1.87
N GLU A 772 -26.25 -21.20 0.88
CA GLU A 772 -27.22 -21.38 -0.22
C GLU A 772 -28.24 -22.53 0.02
N ARG A 773 -28.24 -23.21 1.19
CA ARG A 773 -29.09 -24.40 1.48
C ARG A 773 -30.61 -24.15 1.34
N PRO A 774 -31.47 -25.16 1.04
CA PRO A 774 -31.46 -26.19 -0.01
C PRO A 774 -32.33 -25.78 -1.24
N THR A 775 -32.53 -24.49 -1.52
CA THR A 775 -33.55 -23.98 -2.46
C THR A 775 -33.14 -23.94 -3.93
N GLY A 776 -31.94 -24.40 -4.29
CA GLY A 776 -31.43 -24.26 -5.65
C GLY A 776 -31.10 -22.80 -5.97
N SER A 777 -31.55 -22.28 -7.11
CA SER A 777 -31.14 -20.98 -7.65
C SER A 777 -31.96 -19.76 -7.17
N ASP A 778 -32.76 -19.85 -6.10
CA ASP A 778 -33.57 -18.73 -5.59
C ASP A 778 -32.82 -17.94 -4.50
N PRO A 779 -32.30 -16.73 -4.80
CA PRO A 779 -31.54 -15.92 -3.84
C PRO A 779 -32.35 -15.46 -2.63
N ARG A 780 -33.69 -15.52 -2.69
CA ARG A 780 -34.57 -15.18 -1.56
C ARG A 780 -34.43 -16.16 -0.40
N GLY A 781 -34.09 -17.42 -0.70
CA GLY A 781 -33.93 -18.50 0.28
C GLY A 781 -32.55 -18.58 0.93
N TYR A 782 -31.57 -17.80 0.47
CA TYR A 782 -30.21 -17.87 0.99
C TYR A 782 -30.12 -17.28 2.39
N GLN A 783 -29.37 -17.93 3.29
CA GLN A 783 -29.13 -17.40 4.63
C GLN A 783 -28.10 -16.26 4.56
N VAL A 784 -28.35 -15.20 5.33
CA VAL A 784 -27.59 -13.95 5.22
C VAL A 784 -27.13 -13.41 6.56
N ILE A 785 -26.06 -12.64 6.53
CA ILE A 785 -25.76 -11.63 7.55
C ILE A 785 -26.42 -10.33 7.11
N SER A 786 -27.15 -9.65 8.00
CA SER A 786 -27.79 -8.39 7.65
C SER A 786 -26.77 -7.32 7.21
N PRO A 787 -27.17 -6.31 6.41
CA PRO A 787 -26.23 -5.42 5.73
C PRO A 787 -25.25 -4.72 6.68
N LYS A 788 -25.71 -4.08 7.76
CA LYS A 788 -24.80 -3.36 8.68
C LYS A 788 -23.98 -4.34 9.51
N ALA A 789 -24.62 -5.42 9.98
CA ALA A 789 -23.92 -6.51 10.65
C ALA A 789 -22.74 -7.05 9.82
N ALA A 790 -22.93 -7.23 8.51
CA ALA A 790 -21.90 -7.73 7.61
C ALA A 790 -20.70 -6.78 7.49
N SER A 791 -20.93 -5.48 7.51
CA SER A 791 -19.86 -4.46 7.47
C SER A 791 -19.01 -4.47 8.74
N CYS A 792 -19.64 -4.55 9.91
CA CYS A 792 -18.95 -4.48 11.20
C CYS A 792 -18.26 -5.80 11.55
N THR A 793 -18.95 -6.93 11.34
CA THR A 793 -18.43 -8.27 11.68
C THR A 793 -17.37 -8.78 10.70
N ALA A 794 -17.11 -8.05 9.62
CA ALA A 794 -15.97 -8.31 8.75
C ALA A 794 -14.62 -8.06 9.47
N CYS A 795 -14.59 -7.13 10.43
CA CYS A 795 -13.40 -6.87 11.27
C CYS A 795 -13.62 -7.30 12.73
N HIS A 796 -14.85 -7.17 13.24
CA HIS A 796 -15.20 -7.49 14.63
C HIS A 796 -16.00 -8.78 14.72
N ASP A 797 -15.30 -9.91 14.70
CA ASP A 797 -15.85 -11.25 14.45
C ASP A 797 -15.94 -12.16 15.68
N ASN A 798 -15.55 -11.67 16.86
CA ASN A 798 -15.66 -12.49 18.07
C ASN A 798 -17.13 -12.73 18.46
N SER A 799 -17.37 -13.81 19.20
CA SER A 799 -18.71 -14.24 19.61
C SER A 799 -19.48 -13.19 20.42
N THR A 800 -18.80 -12.38 21.23
CA THR A 800 -19.44 -11.32 22.02
C THR A 800 -19.96 -10.20 21.12
N VAL A 801 -19.19 -9.83 20.08
CA VAL A 801 -19.63 -8.84 19.09
C VAL A 801 -20.78 -9.38 18.25
N ILE A 802 -20.70 -10.64 17.80
CA ILE A 802 -21.79 -11.25 17.02
C ILE A 802 -23.09 -11.26 17.85
N ALA A 803 -23.02 -11.63 19.13
CA ALA A 803 -24.16 -11.58 20.05
C ALA A 803 -24.71 -10.16 20.27
N HIS A 804 -23.82 -9.16 20.37
CA HIS A 804 -24.23 -7.76 20.43
C HIS A 804 -24.98 -7.36 19.15
N VAL A 805 -24.39 -7.61 17.98
CA VAL A 805 -24.95 -7.21 16.69
C VAL A 805 -26.33 -7.81 16.46
N THR A 806 -26.54 -9.09 16.77
CA THR A 806 -27.84 -9.76 16.56
C THR A 806 -28.90 -9.42 17.61
N SER A 807 -28.55 -8.67 18.67
CA SER A 807 -29.50 -8.24 19.69
C SER A 807 -30.29 -6.97 19.35
N PHE A 808 -29.98 -6.29 18.24
CA PHE A 808 -30.55 -4.98 17.90
C PHE A 808 -31.36 -4.96 16.59
N GLY A 809 -32.63 -4.56 16.70
CA GLY A 809 -33.52 -4.39 15.55
C GLY A 809 -33.76 -5.71 14.81
N GLY A 810 -33.75 -5.67 13.48
CA GLY A 810 -33.85 -6.88 12.65
C GLY A 810 -32.51 -7.51 12.25
N ALA A 811 -31.40 -7.12 12.89
CA ALA A 811 -30.08 -7.67 12.58
C ALA A 811 -30.04 -9.20 12.70
N THR A 812 -29.26 -9.86 11.85
CA THR A 812 -29.16 -11.33 11.75
C THR A 812 -27.75 -11.74 11.33
N PHE A 813 -27.35 -12.93 11.74
CA PHE A 813 -26.06 -13.52 11.37
C PHE A 813 -26.27 -14.98 10.99
N GLY A 814 -26.69 -15.21 9.73
CA GLY A 814 -26.88 -16.53 9.15
C GLY A 814 -28.09 -17.31 9.66
N ASP A 815 -28.92 -16.72 10.52
CA ASP A 815 -30.12 -17.35 11.11
C ASP A 815 -31.43 -17.02 10.36
N LYS A 816 -31.40 -16.05 9.43
CA LYS A 816 -32.52 -15.70 8.54
C LYS A 816 -32.13 -15.80 7.08
N THR A 817 -33.11 -16.12 6.25
CA THR A 817 -33.03 -16.00 4.79
C THR A 817 -33.10 -14.54 4.34
N GLN A 818 -32.67 -14.25 3.11
CA GLN A 818 -32.78 -12.93 2.49
C GLN A 818 -34.23 -12.42 2.48
N GLN A 819 -35.22 -13.30 2.25
CA GLN A 819 -36.64 -12.95 2.30
C GLN A 819 -37.14 -12.63 3.71
N GLU A 820 -36.77 -13.44 4.70
CA GLU A 820 -37.13 -13.20 6.10
C GLU A 820 -36.49 -11.91 6.64
N TYR A 821 -35.26 -11.60 6.21
CA TYR A 821 -34.60 -10.34 6.53
C TYR A 821 -35.35 -9.15 5.92
N LEU A 822 -35.78 -9.22 4.66
CA LEU A 822 -36.54 -8.13 4.02
C LEU A 822 -37.88 -7.83 4.71
N GLN A 823 -38.43 -8.79 5.45
CA GLN A 823 -39.65 -8.64 6.25
C GLN A 823 -39.38 -8.27 7.72
N SER A 824 -38.11 -8.26 8.13
CA SER A 824 -37.71 -7.92 9.49
C SER A 824 -37.76 -6.40 9.74
N PRO A 825 -37.88 -5.96 11.01
CA PRO A 825 -37.67 -4.56 11.37
C PRO A 825 -36.29 -4.06 10.90
N ARG A 826 -36.13 -2.75 10.74
CA ARG A 826 -34.82 -2.17 10.39
C ARG A 826 -33.76 -2.53 11.44
N GLU A 827 -32.50 -2.66 11.02
CA GLU A 827 -31.36 -2.63 11.94
C GLU A 827 -31.31 -1.26 12.65
N THR A 828 -31.16 -1.26 13.97
CA THR A 828 -31.13 -0.03 14.79
C THR A 828 -29.70 0.44 15.10
N CYS A 829 -28.70 -0.05 14.36
CA CYS A 829 -27.29 0.28 14.59
C CYS A 829 -27.01 1.79 14.48
N ALA A 830 -27.67 2.46 13.52
CA ALA A 830 -27.48 3.89 13.26
C ALA A 830 -27.91 4.76 14.45
N ASP A 831 -28.79 4.27 15.32
CA ASP A 831 -29.27 5.02 16.49
C ASP A 831 -28.14 5.26 17.52
N CYS A 832 -27.07 4.46 17.48
CA CYS A 832 -25.89 4.60 18.35
C CYS A 832 -24.60 4.90 17.59
N HIS A 833 -24.46 4.34 16.37
CA HIS A 833 -23.20 4.33 15.60
C HIS A 833 -23.17 5.28 14.41
N SER A 834 -24.23 6.01 14.11
CA SER A 834 -24.13 7.11 13.13
C SER A 834 -23.36 8.30 13.71
N SER A 835 -22.83 9.15 12.84
CA SER A 835 -22.15 10.40 13.25
C SER A 835 -23.06 11.25 14.14
N GLY A 836 -22.50 11.79 15.23
CA GLY A 836 -23.25 12.49 16.27
C GLY A 836 -23.94 11.59 17.31
N GLY A 837 -23.96 10.27 17.08
CA GLY A 837 -24.29 9.28 18.11
C GLY A 837 -23.15 9.13 19.12
N PHE A 838 -23.46 8.72 20.35
CA PHE A 838 -22.46 8.61 21.44
C PHE A 838 -21.38 7.53 21.19
N LYS A 839 -21.58 6.64 20.20
CA LYS A 839 -20.60 5.68 19.68
C LYS A 839 -20.53 5.75 18.16
N GLY A 840 -20.65 6.94 17.59
CA GLY A 840 -20.49 7.19 16.15
C GLY A 840 -19.22 6.52 15.61
N VAL A 841 -19.30 5.96 14.40
CA VAL A 841 -18.14 5.28 13.78
C VAL A 841 -16.93 6.20 13.72
N ASP A 842 -17.13 7.48 13.43
CA ASP A 842 -16.10 8.52 13.46
C ASP A 842 -15.48 8.71 14.84
N ILE A 843 -16.28 8.69 15.91
CA ILE A 843 -15.79 8.80 17.29
C ILE A 843 -14.92 7.60 17.67
N VAL A 844 -15.44 6.38 17.48
CA VAL A 844 -14.79 5.16 17.96
C VAL A 844 -13.58 4.74 17.12
N HIS A 845 -13.45 5.31 15.93
CA HIS A 845 -12.28 5.15 15.05
C HIS A 845 -11.35 6.36 15.05
N GLY A 846 -11.60 7.39 15.88
CA GLY A 846 -10.74 8.56 16.03
C GLY A 846 -10.63 9.42 14.77
N GLN A 847 -11.76 9.64 14.09
CA GLN A 847 -11.87 10.34 12.81
C GLN A 847 -12.82 11.55 12.86
N GLU A 848 -12.93 12.20 14.03
CA GLU A 848 -13.78 13.38 14.22
C GLU A 848 -13.27 14.61 13.47
#